data_AF-A0A661B2L2-F1
#
_entry.id   AF-A0A661B2L2-F1
#
_cell.length_a   1.000
_cell.length_b   1.000
_cell.length_c   1.000
_cell.angle_alpha   90.00
_cell.angle_beta   90.00
_cell.angle_gamma   90.00
#
_symmetry.space_group_name_H-M   'P 1'
#
loop_
_entity.id
_entity.type
_entity.pdbx_description
1 polymer ?
#
loop_
_entity_poly.entity_id
_entity_poly.type
_entity_poly.pdbx_seq_one_letter_code
_entity_poly.pdbx_strand_id
1 'polypeptide(L)'
;GPMRIIPIILLLAVFCAAFETNIPKTRWIDPIGGNAITRDDYEQCCGFPKSPLRLGSVRNAKTEDNIVDIIVQSMYYEDLNDELTVFADDLELDGYSVRIDTMRSGLAEELRDHLAALMPDIVGAIFVGNLPVKWYRMIEVSEWDTSISVFPCDFYFFDIDGFWYDYDEDGLLDYHDPEHFNEADIWIGRLDPTRISFDNPLDMLKRYFDRNHRYRSGDMPVWAAALSYEYEDWHEWFEYDFSEFEHADIMRDIHLFSPPDYLDRIRGQAYELVSIMCHSSPWRHYMDVGLVYNTDLSILPPHANFYQLFACSGARFVEQDNSACCYLFMGDRALWVVGSTKTGSIITWGLPYFFQGIRDSCVGEVMQDFLTMAGDFVPDWHFGLTILGDPTLKTIYHSRGTTTIDSTTGFPDGTLLPTSGAAADVRILNSVDEYDIYVLAADEYSGTIDKFYYDGDVEYELSTFSIICNAGELSISNDILEPIGAGEGGALTVGSILSGWPQYIERGDGYHSHPFPFKTTGEPAVLYTWRQPDFPIPQCDVYLTFRHGGMWNPVPGFDFRITDDGIEKIYPYAVQDSMGVIWIFWTALYSSDSYVLCRSLSGDLLGTIDTLGEGSMPVAIVDGDGIIHSFWRDENGFCWHVEKDDDWNETEQIWAAHAILNPMTTLDNDGQPALFFAAQHSEANTEIWMISRSEGEWITGRLTNYDGSDMSPTAVFMPTGEILLAWINGYNGELSVRWKIIDTTTIECKPVSKPAIKEFTAYPNPFNDVIMIEWSSITDARIVDISGNVVDILSNRNTRWNASSHPSGVYFIKADGYKTKRIVHLN
;
A
#
# COMPACT_ATOMS: atom_id res chain seq x y z
N GLY A 1 28.97 -22.36 -22.76
CA GLY A 1 29.44 -23.21 -23.88
C GLY A 1 28.26 -23.60 -24.74
N PRO A 2 28.24 -23.33 -26.06
CA PRO A 2 27.00 -23.06 -26.80
C PRO A 2 26.21 -24.30 -27.25
N MET A 3 26.65 -25.50 -26.91
CA MET A 3 26.11 -26.75 -27.49
C MET A 3 25.06 -27.47 -26.61
N ARG A 4 24.61 -26.86 -25.50
CA ARG A 4 23.58 -27.43 -24.61
C ARG A 4 22.24 -26.67 -24.60
N ILE A 5 22.13 -25.54 -25.30
CA ILE A 5 20.96 -24.64 -25.25
C ILE A 5 19.89 -25.04 -26.29
N ILE A 6 20.31 -25.58 -27.44
CA ILE A 6 19.41 -25.93 -28.56
C ILE A 6 18.30 -26.96 -28.21
N PRO A 7 18.56 -28.03 -27.42
CA PRO A 7 17.49 -28.97 -27.05
C PRO A 7 16.48 -28.40 -26.04
N ILE A 8 16.90 -27.42 -25.24
CA ILE A 8 16.06 -26.73 -24.25
C ILE A 8 15.16 -25.71 -24.96
N ILE A 9 15.68 -24.97 -25.94
CA ILE A 9 14.92 -24.04 -26.79
C ILE A 9 13.79 -24.76 -27.55
N LEU A 10 14.05 -25.95 -28.11
CA LEU A 10 13.03 -26.74 -28.82
C LEU A 10 11.99 -27.36 -27.88
N LEU A 11 12.35 -27.66 -26.63
CA LEU A 11 11.40 -28.16 -25.64
C LEU A 11 10.52 -27.03 -25.09
N LEU A 12 11.08 -25.83 -24.86
CA LEU A 12 10.37 -24.62 -24.47
C LEU A 12 9.43 -24.16 -25.58
N ALA A 13 9.86 -24.09 -26.83
CA ALA A 13 9.00 -23.68 -27.95
C ALA A 13 7.77 -24.59 -28.16
N VAL A 14 7.92 -25.91 -27.91
CA VAL A 14 6.80 -26.88 -27.98
C VAL A 14 5.92 -26.84 -26.72
N PHE A 15 6.46 -26.46 -25.56
CA PHE A 15 5.69 -26.21 -24.34
C PHE A 15 4.91 -24.89 -24.43
N CYS A 16 5.52 -23.80 -24.92
CA CYS A 16 4.92 -22.48 -24.98
C CYS A 16 3.69 -22.41 -25.90
N ALA A 17 3.73 -23.06 -27.06
CA ALA A 17 2.60 -23.10 -28.00
C ALA A 17 1.36 -23.88 -27.47
N ALA A 18 1.50 -24.65 -26.38
CA ALA A 18 0.40 -25.42 -25.78
C ALA A 18 -0.23 -24.73 -24.54
N PHE A 19 0.44 -23.74 -23.94
CA PHE A 19 -0.03 -22.99 -22.76
C PHE A 19 -0.51 -21.56 -23.07
N GLU A 20 -0.32 -21.10 -24.30
CA GLU A 20 -0.53 -19.72 -24.75
C GLU A 20 -1.97 -19.20 -24.61
N THR A 21 -2.97 -20.08 -24.62
CA THR A 21 -4.37 -19.65 -24.74
C THR A 21 -5.05 -19.28 -23.42
N ASN A 22 -4.43 -19.51 -22.25
CA ASN A 22 -5.14 -19.42 -20.97
C ASN A 22 -4.48 -18.56 -19.88
N ILE A 23 -3.23 -18.09 -20.00
CA ILE A 23 -2.62 -17.21 -18.98
C ILE A 23 -3.33 -15.85 -19.02
N PRO A 24 -3.94 -15.38 -17.91
CA PRO A 24 -4.61 -14.07 -17.88
C PRO A 24 -3.61 -12.97 -18.19
N LYS A 25 -3.90 -12.13 -19.20
CA LYS A 25 -3.11 -10.92 -19.43
C LYS A 25 -3.45 -9.88 -18.38
N THR A 26 -2.43 -9.16 -17.88
CA THR A 26 -2.68 -8.00 -17.02
C THR A 26 -3.62 -7.03 -17.73
N ARG A 27 -4.49 -6.34 -16.97
CA ARG A 27 -5.49 -5.41 -17.50
C ARG A 27 -5.23 -3.98 -17.07
N TRP A 28 -5.56 -3.05 -17.97
CA TRP A 28 -5.66 -1.64 -17.64
C TRP A 28 -6.86 -1.42 -16.72
N ILE A 29 -6.61 -1.08 -15.45
CA ILE A 29 -7.68 -0.80 -14.49
C ILE A 29 -7.54 0.62 -13.97
N ASP A 30 -8.54 1.44 -14.32
CA ASP A 30 -8.62 2.84 -13.92
C ASP A 30 -10.06 3.23 -13.56
N PRO A 31 -10.51 2.99 -12.32
CA PRO A 31 -11.91 3.20 -11.93
C PRO A 31 -12.38 4.66 -12.00
N ILE A 32 -11.47 5.63 -12.07
CA ILE A 32 -11.80 7.06 -12.19
C ILE A 32 -11.71 7.57 -13.64
N GLY A 33 -11.50 6.68 -14.61
CA GLY A 33 -11.58 6.99 -16.04
C GLY A 33 -10.34 7.67 -16.63
N GLY A 34 -9.16 7.44 -16.06
CA GLY A 34 -7.90 7.89 -16.64
C GLY A 34 -7.66 7.30 -18.04
N ASN A 35 -7.33 8.16 -19.01
CA ASN A 35 -7.02 7.76 -20.39
C ASN A 35 -5.55 8.06 -20.68
N ALA A 36 -4.88 7.12 -21.35
CA ALA A 36 -3.50 7.31 -21.79
C ALA A 36 -3.35 8.55 -22.69
N ILE A 37 -2.27 9.30 -22.53
CA ILE A 37 -1.91 10.36 -23.46
C ILE A 37 -1.69 9.76 -24.85
N THR A 38 -2.23 10.45 -25.85
CA THR A 38 -1.99 10.09 -27.25
C THR A 38 -0.58 10.54 -27.65
N ARG A 39 -0.02 9.93 -28.71
CA ARG A 39 1.26 10.40 -29.26
C ARG A 39 1.19 11.89 -29.64
N ASP A 40 0.14 12.31 -30.33
CA ASP A 40 0.02 13.69 -30.80
C ASP A 40 -0.06 14.68 -29.65
N ASP A 41 -0.81 14.36 -28.60
CA ASP A 41 -0.88 15.17 -27.38
C ASP A 41 0.49 15.22 -26.69
N TYR A 42 1.18 14.08 -26.56
CA TYR A 42 2.53 14.02 -26.00
C TYR A 42 3.51 14.90 -26.80
N GLU A 43 3.51 14.78 -28.13
CA GLU A 43 4.36 15.58 -29.00
C GLU A 43 4.07 17.08 -28.87
N GLN A 44 2.80 17.45 -28.71
CA GLN A 44 2.38 18.85 -28.56
C GLN A 44 2.76 19.44 -27.20
N CYS A 45 2.58 18.70 -26.11
CA CYS A 45 2.79 19.22 -24.76
C CYS A 45 4.23 19.03 -24.27
N CYS A 46 4.89 17.95 -24.67
CA CYS A 46 6.16 17.48 -24.08
C CYS A 46 7.11 16.83 -25.09
N GLY A 47 6.86 16.96 -26.41
CA GLY A 47 7.68 16.32 -27.42
C GLY A 47 9.12 16.84 -27.47
N PHE A 48 10.04 15.95 -27.85
CA PHE A 48 11.43 16.33 -28.10
C PHE A 48 11.56 17.14 -29.41
N PRO A 49 12.38 18.21 -29.46
CA PRO A 49 12.57 18.98 -30.69
C PRO A 49 13.09 18.10 -31.85
N LYS A 50 12.35 18.01 -32.96
CA LYS A 50 12.61 17.01 -34.01
C LYS A 50 13.69 17.36 -35.04
N SER A 51 13.98 18.64 -35.30
CA SER A 51 14.86 19.02 -36.42
C SER A 51 15.51 20.41 -36.26
N PRO A 52 16.73 20.62 -36.81
CA PRO A 52 17.64 19.61 -37.37
C PRO A 52 18.24 18.71 -36.28
N LEU A 53 18.80 17.54 -36.64
CA LEU A 53 19.60 16.74 -35.71
C LEU A 53 20.72 17.60 -35.09
N ARG A 54 20.80 17.58 -33.76
CA ARG A 54 21.85 18.24 -32.98
C ARG A 54 22.33 17.29 -31.90
N LEU A 55 23.31 16.49 -32.29
CA LEU A 55 24.07 15.59 -31.43
C LEU A 55 25.50 16.11 -31.30
N GLY A 56 26.06 16.08 -30.10
CA GLY A 56 27.41 16.55 -29.81
C GLY A 56 28.14 15.60 -28.88
N SER A 57 29.41 15.32 -29.15
CA SER A 57 30.20 14.42 -28.32
C SER A 57 31.02 15.15 -27.27
N VAL A 58 30.97 14.63 -26.04
CA VAL A 58 31.60 15.22 -24.85
C VAL A 58 32.75 14.37 -24.36
N ARG A 59 32.50 13.06 -24.15
CA ARG A 59 33.48 12.09 -23.66
C ARG A 59 33.56 10.95 -24.66
N ASN A 60 34.76 10.61 -25.10
CA ASN A 60 34.99 9.42 -25.94
C ASN A 60 35.23 8.20 -25.05
N ALA A 61 34.78 7.05 -25.55
CA ALA A 61 35.12 5.72 -25.03
C ALA A 61 36.64 5.54 -24.91
N LYS A 62 37.09 4.84 -23.86
CA LYS A 62 38.53 4.56 -23.62
C LYS A 62 39.06 3.47 -24.53
N THR A 63 38.22 2.49 -24.85
CA THR A 63 38.49 1.36 -25.73
C THR A 63 37.36 1.21 -26.75
N GLU A 64 37.67 0.51 -27.85
CA GLU A 64 36.73 0.13 -28.92
C GLU A 64 36.10 -1.25 -28.61
N ASP A 65 35.66 -1.46 -27.36
CA ASP A 65 34.93 -2.63 -26.91
C ASP A 65 34.11 -2.30 -25.64
N ASN A 66 33.02 -3.04 -25.42
CA ASN A 66 32.15 -2.91 -24.25
C ASN A 66 31.67 -1.46 -23.99
N ILE A 67 31.26 -0.76 -25.07
CA ILE A 67 30.91 0.65 -25.01
C ILE A 67 29.51 0.83 -24.43
N VAL A 68 29.41 1.73 -23.44
CA VAL A 68 28.12 2.27 -22.95
C VAL A 68 28.03 3.73 -23.36
N ASP A 69 27.03 4.10 -24.15
CA ASP A 69 26.78 5.49 -24.53
C ASP A 69 25.75 6.14 -23.59
N ILE A 70 26.17 7.18 -22.89
CA ILE A 70 25.29 8.01 -22.06
C ILE A 70 24.89 9.22 -22.91
N ILE A 71 23.65 9.25 -23.38
CA ILE A 71 23.12 10.35 -24.18
C ILE A 71 22.31 11.25 -23.26
N VAL A 72 22.75 12.50 -23.11
CA VAL A 72 22.15 13.46 -22.20
C VAL A 72 21.42 14.55 -22.98
N GLN A 73 20.19 14.87 -22.58
CA GLN A 73 19.49 16.03 -23.12
C GLN A 73 20.33 17.28 -22.84
N SER A 74 20.75 18.01 -23.89
CA SER A 74 21.81 19.01 -23.80
C SER A 74 21.58 20.11 -22.76
N MET A 75 20.34 20.37 -22.36
CA MET A 75 20.02 21.37 -21.34
C MET A 75 20.44 20.97 -19.93
N TYR A 76 20.63 19.68 -19.64
CA TYR A 76 21.04 19.19 -18.32
C TYR A 76 22.55 18.99 -18.19
N TYR A 77 23.28 18.87 -19.31
CA TYR A 77 24.68 18.45 -19.30
C TYR A 77 25.59 19.34 -18.44
N GLU A 78 25.53 20.66 -18.63
CA GLU A 78 26.40 21.59 -17.87
C GLU A 78 26.13 21.53 -16.37
N ASP A 79 24.87 21.37 -15.96
CA ASP A 79 24.47 21.33 -14.55
C ASP A 79 24.67 19.96 -13.88
N LEU A 80 24.86 18.90 -14.68
CA LEU A 80 25.08 17.51 -14.24
C LEU A 80 26.51 17.01 -14.51
N ASN A 81 27.42 17.86 -14.96
CA ASN A 81 28.73 17.41 -15.43
C ASN A 81 29.53 16.67 -14.35
N ASP A 82 29.43 17.11 -13.09
CA ASP A 82 30.14 16.48 -11.97
C ASP A 82 29.54 15.10 -11.68
N GLU A 83 28.22 15.00 -11.61
CA GLU A 83 27.48 13.75 -11.38
C GLU A 83 27.69 12.73 -12.52
N LEU A 84 27.65 13.18 -13.78
CA LEU A 84 27.92 12.35 -14.96
C LEU A 84 29.38 11.89 -15.03
N THR A 85 30.32 12.70 -14.52
CA THR A 85 31.73 12.30 -14.45
C THR A 85 31.92 11.16 -13.46
N VAL A 86 31.33 11.28 -12.26
CA VAL A 86 31.35 10.22 -11.25
C VAL A 86 30.68 8.95 -11.79
N PHE A 87 29.50 9.08 -12.39
CA PHE A 87 28.78 7.93 -12.95
C PHE A 87 29.58 7.23 -14.05
N ALA A 88 30.20 7.98 -14.97
CA ALA A 88 31.05 7.40 -16.00
C ALA A 88 32.31 6.71 -15.42
N ASP A 89 32.90 7.26 -14.36
CA ASP A 89 34.05 6.64 -13.69
C ASP A 89 33.63 5.34 -12.95
N ASP A 90 32.43 5.31 -12.37
CA ASP A 90 31.85 4.10 -11.76
C ASP A 90 31.61 2.99 -12.80
N LEU A 91 31.02 3.31 -13.95
CA LEU A 91 30.84 2.34 -15.04
C LEU A 91 32.17 1.83 -15.61
N GLU A 92 33.20 2.67 -15.65
CA GLU A 92 34.54 2.23 -16.05
C GLU A 92 35.19 1.30 -15.01
N LEU A 93 34.87 1.46 -13.73
CA LEU A 93 35.29 0.53 -12.68
C LEU A 93 34.59 -0.83 -12.81
N ASP A 94 33.34 -0.84 -13.30
CA ASP A 94 32.61 -2.07 -13.64
C ASP A 94 33.12 -2.76 -14.92
N GLY A 95 34.02 -2.10 -15.66
CA GLY A 95 34.67 -2.64 -16.85
C GLY A 95 34.06 -2.21 -18.18
N TYR A 96 33.17 -1.21 -18.19
CA TYR A 96 32.66 -0.61 -19.42
C TYR A 96 33.60 0.46 -19.97
N SER A 97 33.45 0.74 -21.27
CA SER A 97 34.09 1.88 -21.93
C SER A 97 33.05 2.97 -22.15
N VAL A 98 33.12 4.07 -21.39
CA VAL A 98 32.01 5.03 -21.36
C VAL A 98 32.18 6.14 -22.39
N ARG A 99 31.15 6.34 -23.19
CA ARG A 99 30.95 7.49 -24.07
C ARG A 99 29.87 8.40 -23.47
N ILE A 100 30.04 9.71 -23.58
CA ILE A 100 28.99 10.68 -23.23
C ILE A 100 28.75 11.59 -24.42
N ASP A 101 27.52 11.57 -24.90
CA ASP A 101 27.02 12.43 -25.95
C ASP A 101 25.86 13.29 -25.44
N THR A 102 25.60 14.39 -26.12
CA THR A 102 24.50 15.30 -25.81
C THR A 102 23.58 15.43 -27.01
N MET A 103 22.26 15.45 -26.75
CA MET A 103 21.26 15.61 -27.80
C MET A 103 20.32 16.78 -27.47
N ARG A 104 20.16 17.70 -28.43
CA ARG A 104 19.27 18.87 -28.30
C ARG A 104 18.03 18.77 -29.18
N SER A 105 18.16 18.10 -30.31
CA SER A 105 17.09 17.90 -31.27
C SER A 105 17.42 16.74 -32.20
N GLY A 106 16.40 16.08 -32.75
CA GLY A 106 16.50 14.97 -33.70
C GLY A 106 15.33 14.00 -33.58
N LEU A 107 15.25 13.06 -34.50
CA LEU A 107 14.25 12.00 -34.55
C LEU A 107 14.73 10.74 -33.79
N ALA A 108 13.79 9.83 -33.48
CA ALA A 108 14.11 8.54 -32.88
C ALA A 108 14.94 7.66 -33.82
N GLU A 109 14.65 7.73 -35.11
CA GLU A 109 15.38 7.07 -36.19
C GLU A 109 16.84 7.56 -36.24
N GLU A 110 17.06 8.87 -36.13
CA GLU A 110 18.41 9.44 -36.12
C GLU A 110 19.19 9.05 -34.85
N LEU A 111 18.51 8.87 -33.72
CA LEU A 111 19.12 8.35 -32.49
C LEU A 111 19.49 6.87 -32.63
N ARG A 112 18.62 6.05 -33.24
CA ARG A 112 18.92 4.64 -33.53
C ARG A 112 20.07 4.51 -34.53
N ASP A 113 20.11 5.33 -35.59
CA ASP A 113 21.23 5.38 -36.54
C ASP A 113 22.56 5.75 -35.88
N HIS A 114 22.53 6.64 -34.88
CA HIS A 114 23.71 6.99 -34.07
C HIS A 114 24.22 5.79 -33.26
N LEU A 115 23.33 5.06 -32.60
CA LEU A 115 23.69 3.84 -31.86
C LEU A 115 24.21 2.75 -32.81
N ALA A 116 23.58 2.57 -33.98
CA ALA A 116 24.01 1.64 -35.01
C ALA A 116 25.43 1.92 -35.52
N ALA A 117 25.84 3.19 -35.56
CA ALA A 117 27.19 3.57 -35.97
C ALA A 117 28.28 3.13 -34.97
N LEU A 118 27.90 2.73 -33.75
CA LEU A 118 28.80 2.23 -32.70
C LEU A 118 28.87 0.70 -32.66
N MET A 119 28.08 -0.01 -33.47
CA MET A 119 28.12 -1.49 -33.56
C MET A 119 29.42 -1.97 -34.25
N PRO A 120 29.99 -3.12 -33.81
CA PRO A 120 29.50 -4.04 -32.78
C PRO A 120 30.03 -3.74 -31.37
N ASP A 121 30.69 -2.59 -31.17
CA ASP A 121 31.45 -2.33 -29.95
C ASP A 121 30.58 -1.79 -28.80
N ILE A 122 29.40 -1.24 -29.11
CA ILE A 122 28.36 -0.85 -28.14
C ILE A 122 27.64 -2.06 -27.56
N VAL A 123 27.42 -2.03 -26.25
CA VAL A 123 26.63 -3.04 -25.51
C VAL A 123 25.34 -2.47 -24.94
N GLY A 124 25.25 -1.13 -24.80
CA GLY A 124 24.07 -0.49 -24.25
C GLY A 124 24.12 1.03 -24.29
N ALA A 125 22.97 1.64 -24.04
CA ALA A 125 22.85 3.09 -23.93
C ALA A 125 21.93 3.52 -22.78
N ILE A 126 22.23 4.69 -22.22
CA ILE A 126 21.46 5.31 -21.13
C ILE A 126 21.02 6.70 -21.58
N PHE A 127 19.70 6.89 -21.62
CA PHE A 127 19.06 8.13 -22.04
C PHE A 127 18.75 8.99 -20.82
N VAL A 128 19.37 10.17 -20.71
CA VAL A 128 19.22 11.09 -19.57
C VAL A 128 18.44 12.33 -19.98
N GLY A 129 17.26 12.51 -19.38
CA GLY A 129 16.28 13.54 -19.73
C GLY A 129 15.29 13.09 -20.82
N ASN A 130 14.46 14.03 -21.27
CA ASN A 130 13.49 13.77 -22.33
C ASN A 130 14.23 13.69 -23.67
N LEU A 131 14.45 12.46 -24.15
CA LEU A 131 15.02 12.12 -25.45
C LEU A 131 13.94 11.53 -26.37
N PRO A 132 14.17 11.44 -27.70
CA PRO A 132 13.19 10.89 -28.63
C PRO A 132 12.54 9.57 -28.18
N VAL A 133 11.23 9.48 -28.40
CA VAL A 133 10.38 8.34 -28.05
C VAL A 133 9.80 7.78 -29.32
N LYS A 134 9.91 6.47 -29.53
CA LYS A 134 9.23 5.77 -30.63
C LYS A 134 7.94 5.12 -30.13
N TRP A 135 6.92 5.13 -30.98
CA TRP A 135 5.59 4.65 -30.66
C TRP A 135 5.21 3.50 -31.57
N TYR A 136 4.53 2.50 -31.02
CA TYR A 136 4.03 1.33 -31.73
C TYR A 136 2.51 1.24 -31.60
N ARG A 137 1.85 0.85 -32.68
CA ARG A 137 0.41 0.58 -32.80
C ARG A 137 0.22 -0.92 -33.00
N MET A 138 -0.43 -1.56 -32.04
CA MET A 138 -0.68 -2.99 -32.05
C MET A 138 -2.18 -3.28 -32.12
N ILE A 139 -2.54 -4.25 -32.97
CA ILE A 139 -3.90 -4.79 -33.04
C ILE A 139 -3.90 -6.07 -32.21
N GLU A 140 -4.58 -6.04 -31.08
CA GLU A 140 -4.72 -7.19 -30.17
C GLU A 140 -6.07 -7.86 -30.42
N VAL A 141 -6.06 -9.08 -30.95
CA VAL A 141 -7.26 -9.86 -31.27
C VAL A 141 -7.47 -10.93 -30.22
N SER A 142 -8.65 -10.96 -29.61
CA SER A 142 -9.12 -12.01 -28.70
C SER A 142 -10.32 -12.74 -29.32
N GLU A 143 -10.77 -13.84 -28.70
CA GLU A 143 -11.94 -14.60 -29.17
C GLU A 143 -13.23 -13.75 -29.25
N TRP A 144 -13.31 -12.67 -28.47
CA TRP A 144 -14.54 -11.87 -28.29
C TRP A 144 -14.40 -10.41 -28.71
N ASP A 145 -13.19 -9.89 -28.85
CA ASP A 145 -12.93 -8.48 -29.14
C ASP A 145 -11.61 -8.25 -29.91
N THR A 146 -11.55 -7.19 -30.68
CA THR A 146 -10.33 -6.66 -31.29
C THR A 146 -10.08 -5.26 -30.75
N SER A 147 -8.97 -5.09 -30.05
CA SER A 147 -8.56 -3.82 -29.48
C SER A 147 -7.32 -3.27 -30.19
N ILE A 148 -7.16 -1.95 -30.18
CA ILE A 148 -5.96 -1.27 -30.71
C ILE A 148 -5.26 -0.61 -29.53
N SER A 149 -3.98 -0.93 -29.35
CA SER A 149 -3.14 -0.33 -28.32
C SER A 149 -2.04 0.51 -28.96
N VAL A 150 -1.82 1.72 -28.46
CA VAL A 150 -0.76 2.64 -28.92
C VAL A 150 0.12 3.04 -27.74
N PHE A 151 1.42 2.77 -27.84
CA PHE A 151 2.32 2.88 -26.69
C PHE A 151 3.77 3.21 -27.07
N PRO A 152 4.52 3.87 -26.17
CA PRO A 152 5.97 4.00 -26.29
C PRO A 152 6.63 2.62 -26.32
N CYS A 153 7.50 2.38 -27.30
CA CYS A 153 8.16 1.09 -27.51
C CYS A 153 9.67 1.29 -27.50
N ASP A 154 10.31 0.96 -26.37
CA ASP A 154 11.77 1.02 -26.27
C ASP A 154 12.45 -0.19 -26.90
N PHE A 155 11.73 -1.29 -27.16
CA PHE A 155 12.28 -2.45 -27.88
C PHE A 155 12.83 -2.04 -29.26
N TYR A 156 12.28 -0.98 -29.87
CA TYR A 156 12.81 -0.32 -31.09
C TYR A 156 14.28 0.15 -30.99
N PHE A 157 14.77 0.45 -29.78
CA PHE A 157 16.16 0.86 -29.53
C PHE A 157 17.03 -0.28 -29.00
N PHE A 158 16.43 -1.36 -28.50
CA PHE A 158 17.16 -2.59 -28.14
C PHE A 158 17.56 -3.35 -29.40
N ASP A 159 16.61 -3.53 -30.32
CA ASP A 159 16.86 -4.05 -31.66
C ASP A 159 17.30 -2.89 -32.56
N ILE A 160 18.59 -2.82 -32.91
CA ILE A 160 19.18 -1.75 -33.70
C ILE A 160 19.19 -2.12 -35.18
N ASP A 161 19.44 -3.37 -35.55
CA ASP A 161 19.60 -3.80 -36.94
C ASP A 161 18.33 -4.37 -37.59
N GLY A 162 17.27 -4.57 -36.81
CA GLY A 162 15.99 -5.07 -37.28
C GLY A 162 15.12 -4.11 -38.09
N PHE A 163 14.06 -4.68 -38.67
CA PHE A 163 13.21 -3.98 -39.61
C PHE A 163 11.86 -3.62 -39.00
N TRP A 164 11.68 -2.31 -38.77
CA TRP A 164 10.44 -1.72 -38.25
C TRP A 164 9.79 -0.84 -39.31
N TYR A 165 8.48 -1.01 -39.50
CA TYR A 165 7.72 -0.35 -40.55
C TYR A 165 6.54 0.43 -39.98
N ASP A 166 6.41 1.66 -40.48
CA ASP A 166 5.21 2.50 -40.41
C ASP A 166 4.62 2.49 -41.82
N TYR A 167 3.55 1.73 -42.03
CA TYR A 167 3.05 1.45 -43.39
C TYR A 167 2.14 2.56 -43.92
N ASP A 168 1.46 3.31 -43.04
CA ASP A 168 0.58 4.42 -43.42
C ASP A 168 1.23 5.79 -43.24
N GLU A 169 2.51 5.83 -42.88
CA GLU A 169 3.33 7.04 -42.67
C GLU A 169 2.70 7.99 -41.64
N ASP A 170 1.98 7.43 -40.66
CA ASP A 170 1.26 8.22 -39.66
C ASP A 170 2.16 8.62 -38.49
N GLY A 171 3.38 8.04 -38.39
CA GLY A 171 4.39 8.22 -37.35
C GLY A 171 4.37 7.14 -36.25
N LEU A 172 3.50 6.13 -36.35
CA LEU A 172 3.42 4.96 -35.47
C LEU A 172 3.97 3.73 -36.21
N LEU A 173 4.76 2.90 -35.51
CA LEU A 173 5.17 1.61 -36.07
C LEU A 173 4.02 0.63 -36.00
N ASP A 174 3.86 -0.17 -37.05
CA ASP A 174 2.77 -1.16 -37.20
C ASP A 174 3.25 -2.59 -37.28
N TYR A 175 4.49 -2.75 -37.73
CA TYR A 175 5.05 -4.05 -38.04
C TYR A 175 6.54 -4.07 -37.72
N HIS A 176 6.92 -5.07 -36.94
CA HIS A 176 8.30 -5.49 -36.74
C HIS A 176 8.47 -6.84 -37.46
N ASP A 177 9.50 -7.00 -38.30
CA ASP A 177 9.71 -8.24 -39.06
C ASP A 177 10.30 -9.35 -38.16
N PRO A 178 9.53 -10.39 -37.77
CA PRO A 178 10.03 -11.42 -36.88
C PRO A 178 10.92 -12.46 -37.59
N GLU A 179 11.06 -12.39 -38.92
CA GLU A 179 11.84 -13.36 -39.69
C GLU A 179 13.32 -12.96 -39.87
N HIS A 180 13.67 -11.70 -39.59
CA HIS A 180 15.01 -11.17 -39.86
C HIS A 180 15.45 -10.16 -38.79
N PHE A 181 16.64 -10.37 -38.22
CA PHE A 181 17.32 -9.37 -37.35
C PHE A 181 16.42 -8.87 -36.23
N ASN A 182 15.74 -9.79 -35.54
CA ASN A 182 14.70 -9.46 -34.57
C ASN A 182 15.18 -9.69 -33.11
N GLU A 183 16.50 -9.74 -32.92
CA GLU A 183 17.14 -9.91 -31.62
C GLU A 183 17.40 -8.53 -30.97
N ALA A 184 17.43 -8.48 -29.64
CA ALA A 184 17.88 -7.29 -28.95
C ALA A 184 19.42 -7.21 -29.04
N ASP A 185 19.94 -6.28 -29.83
CA ASP A 185 21.37 -6.04 -30.06
C ASP A 185 22.07 -5.41 -28.86
N ILE A 186 21.37 -4.52 -28.16
CA ILE A 186 21.86 -3.81 -26.98
C ILE A 186 20.76 -3.68 -25.93
N TRP A 187 21.11 -3.24 -24.71
CA TRP A 187 20.14 -2.80 -23.70
C TRP A 187 20.00 -1.28 -23.64
N ILE A 188 18.84 -0.80 -23.21
CA ILE A 188 18.52 0.63 -23.05
C ILE A 188 17.97 0.91 -21.66
N GLY A 189 18.41 2.01 -21.04
CA GLY A 189 17.83 2.56 -19.82
C GLY A 189 17.38 4.00 -20.01
N ARG A 190 16.25 4.39 -19.38
CA ARG A 190 15.77 5.79 -19.38
C ARG A 190 15.79 6.41 -18.00
N LEU A 191 16.34 7.62 -17.93
CA LEU A 191 16.36 8.52 -16.77
C LEU A 191 15.67 9.83 -17.14
N ASP A 192 14.34 9.82 -17.21
CA ASP A 192 13.54 10.99 -17.57
C ASP A 192 12.56 11.39 -16.45
N PRO A 193 12.93 12.37 -15.60
CA PRO A 193 12.03 12.89 -14.57
C PRO A 193 11.16 14.05 -15.06
N THR A 194 11.17 14.42 -16.36
CA THR A 194 10.43 15.59 -16.86
C THR A 194 8.91 15.44 -16.78
N ARG A 195 8.43 14.22 -16.60
CA ARG A 195 7.01 13.90 -16.40
C ARG A 195 6.63 13.75 -14.92
N ILE A 196 7.50 14.09 -13.97
CA ILE A 196 7.17 14.17 -12.54
C ILE A 196 6.90 15.63 -12.14
N SER A 197 5.74 15.88 -11.52
CA SER A 197 5.29 17.21 -11.07
C SER A 197 5.66 17.53 -9.63
N PHE A 198 6.12 16.54 -8.86
CA PHE A 198 6.35 16.65 -7.42
C PHE A 198 7.66 17.35 -7.05
N ASP A 199 8.63 17.46 -7.97
CA ASP A 199 9.91 18.12 -7.72
C ASP A 199 10.58 18.63 -9.01
N ASN A 200 11.72 19.31 -8.88
CA ASN A 200 12.54 19.78 -10.00
C ASN A 200 13.29 18.61 -10.68
N PRO A 201 13.15 18.43 -12.01
CA PRO A 201 13.82 17.36 -12.75
C PRO A 201 15.35 17.32 -12.62
N LEU A 202 16.02 18.47 -12.54
CA LEU A 202 17.47 18.51 -12.39
C LEU A 202 17.88 17.97 -11.01
N ASP A 203 17.19 18.38 -9.95
CA ASP A 203 17.48 17.91 -8.60
C ASP A 203 17.18 16.40 -8.46
N MET A 204 16.14 15.91 -9.13
CA MET A 204 15.85 14.47 -9.22
C MET A 204 16.99 13.69 -9.88
N LEU A 205 17.55 14.17 -11.00
CA LEU A 205 18.70 13.54 -11.66
C LEU A 205 19.94 13.55 -10.77
N LYS A 206 20.23 14.66 -10.07
CA LYS A 206 21.37 14.74 -9.15
C LYS A 206 21.27 13.73 -8.01
N ARG A 207 20.09 13.64 -7.38
CA ARG A 207 19.85 12.65 -6.32
C ARG A 207 19.93 11.23 -6.88
N TYR A 208 19.43 10.99 -8.09
CA TYR A 208 19.54 9.68 -8.72
C TYR A 208 21.01 9.24 -8.90
N PHE A 209 21.87 10.11 -9.45
CA PHE A 209 23.29 9.77 -9.64
C PHE A 209 24.04 9.61 -8.32
N ASP A 210 23.72 10.40 -7.29
CA ASP A 210 24.26 10.19 -5.93
C ASP A 210 23.87 8.82 -5.36
N ARG A 211 22.59 8.42 -5.48
CA ARG A 211 22.15 7.08 -5.06
C ARG A 211 22.85 5.97 -5.82
N ASN A 212 23.01 6.13 -7.14
CA ASN A 212 23.73 5.16 -7.97
C ASN A 212 25.18 4.99 -7.49
N HIS A 213 25.90 6.09 -7.30
CA HIS A 213 27.27 6.06 -6.78
C HIS A 213 27.33 5.38 -5.40
N ARG A 214 26.44 5.76 -4.47
CA ARG A 214 26.36 5.17 -3.13
C ARG A 214 26.07 3.68 -3.15
N TYR A 215 25.25 3.21 -4.08
CA TYR A 215 25.03 1.78 -4.25
C TYR A 215 26.32 1.05 -4.66
N ARG A 216 27.02 1.59 -5.66
CA ARG A 216 28.25 1.00 -6.21
C ARG A 216 29.43 1.05 -5.23
N SER A 217 29.50 2.09 -4.40
CA SER A 217 30.51 2.21 -3.36
C SER A 217 30.24 1.32 -2.13
N GLY A 218 29.02 0.78 -2.00
CA GLY A 218 28.56 0.02 -0.83
C GLY A 218 28.03 0.89 0.31
N ASP A 219 27.79 2.18 0.08
CA ASP A 219 27.23 3.16 1.04
C ASP A 219 25.69 3.18 1.05
N MET A 220 25.04 2.23 0.39
CA MET A 220 23.58 2.03 0.42
C MET A 220 23.21 0.54 0.64
N PRO A 221 23.70 -0.09 1.74
CA PRO A 221 23.46 -1.51 1.97
C PRO A 221 21.97 -1.77 2.22
N VAL A 222 21.48 -2.90 1.73
CA VAL A 222 20.23 -3.52 2.17
C VAL A 222 20.47 -4.96 2.51
N TRP A 223 19.57 -5.50 3.31
CA TRP A 223 19.45 -6.94 3.41
C TRP A 223 19.15 -7.51 2.01
N ALA A 224 19.72 -8.67 1.71
CA ALA A 224 19.38 -9.45 0.52
C ALA A 224 17.95 -10.00 0.65
N ALA A 225 16.97 -9.10 0.68
CA ALA A 225 15.56 -9.35 0.86
C ALA A 225 14.80 -8.99 -0.41
N ALA A 226 13.91 -9.88 -0.83
CA ALA A 226 12.94 -9.62 -1.89
C ALA A 226 11.52 -9.59 -1.34
N LEU A 227 10.66 -8.80 -1.96
CA LEU A 227 9.21 -8.89 -1.83
C LEU A 227 8.62 -9.31 -3.17
N SER A 228 7.77 -10.32 -3.18
CA SER A 228 6.84 -10.57 -4.27
C SER A 228 5.42 -10.36 -3.78
N TYR A 229 4.72 -9.41 -4.37
CA TYR A 229 3.37 -9.05 -3.98
C TYR A 229 2.40 -9.40 -5.11
N GLU A 230 1.70 -10.51 -4.96
CA GLU A 230 1.10 -11.23 -6.07
C GLU A 230 -0.42 -11.33 -5.99
N TYR A 231 -1.08 -10.78 -7.01
CA TYR A 231 -2.52 -10.95 -7.23
C TYR A 231 -2.87 -12.37 -7.68
N GLU A 232 -4.09 -12.81 -7.36
CA GLU A 232 -4.53 -14.20 -7.50
C GLU A 232 -4.53 -14.75 -8.92
N ASP A 233 -4.77 -13.90 -9.92
CA ASP A 233 -4.90 -14.26 -11.35
C ASP A 233 -3.78 -15.18 -11.86
N TRP A 234 -2.59 -15.08 -11.28
CA TRP A 234 -1.41 -15.76 -11.80
C TRP A 234 -0.83 -16.86 -10.91
N HIS A 235 -1.37 -17.09 -9.71
CA HIS A 235 -0.81 -18.05 -8.74
C HIS A 235 -0.70 -19.48 -9.29
N GLU A 236 -1.60 -19.89 -10.18
CA GLU A 236 -1.61 -21.25 -10.76
C GLU A 236 -0.66 -21.44 -11.94
N TRP A 237 -0.04 -20.37 -12.44
CA TRP A 237 0.63 -20.37 -13.75
C TRP A 237 2.14 -20.53 -13.69
N PHE A 238 2.74 -20.34 -12.51
CA PHE A 238 4.17 -20.47 -12.32
C PHE A 238 4.51 -20.71 -10.85
N GLU A 239 5.62 -21.39 -10.62
CA GLU A 239 6.29 -21.42 -9.33
C GLU A 239 7.72 -20.95 -9.55
N TYR A 240 8.19 -20.06 -8.70
CA TYR A 240 9.60 -19.78 -8.54
C TYR A 240 9.90 -19.59 -7.06
N ASP A 241 11.10 -19.93 -6.65
CA ASP A 241 11.64 -19.56 -5.36
C ASP A 241 12.53 -18.32 -5.54
N PHE A 242 12.58 -17.46 -4.53
CA PHE A 242 13.57 -16.38 -4.45
C PHE A 242 14.82 -16.89 -3.72
N SER A 243 15.26 -18.11 -4.03
CA SER A 243 16.40 -18.73 -3.34
C SER A 243 17.72 -17.97 -3.55
N GLU A 244 17.74 -17.01 -4.48
CA GLU A 244 18.81 -16.07 -4.73
C GLU A 244 18.96 -15.01 -3.62
N PHE A 245 17.87 -14.72 -2.90
CA PHE A 245 17.84 -13.77 -1.80
C PHE A 245 18.03 -14.51 -0.47
N GLU A 246 18.67 -13.88 0.52
CA GLU A 246 18.75 -14.46 1.87
C GLU A 246 17.37 -14.53 2.54
N HIS A 247 16.47 -13.64 2.13
CA HIS A 247 15.08 -13.64 2.55
C HIS A 247 14.16 -13.22 1.41
N ALA A 248 12.97 -13.80 1.38
CA ALA A 248 11.95 -13.39 0.45
C ALA A 248 10.59 -13.46 1.12
N ASP A 249 9.86 -12.34 1.06
CA ASP A 249 8.46 -12.26 1.43
C ASP A 249 7.63 -12.50 0.17
N ILE A 250 7.04 -13.69 0.04
CA ILE A 250 6.15 -14.02 -1.07
C ILE A 250 4.73 -13.87 -0.56
N MET A 251 4.12 -12.75 -0.92
CA MET A 251 2.78 -12.41 -0.52
C MET A 251 1.78 -12.80 -1.60
N ARG A 252 1.10 -13.92 -1.37
CA ARG A 252 0.02 -14.48 -2.22
C ARG A 252 -1.32 -14.54 -1.49
N ASP A 253 -1.42 -13.99 -0.29
CA ASP A 253 -2.68 -14.02 0.44
C ASP A 253 -3.66 -13.02 -0.19
N ILE A 254 -4.61 -13.55 -0.95
CA ILE A 254 -5.64 -12.80 -1.66
C ILE A 254 -6.48 -11.93 -0.71
N HIS A 255 -6.55 -12.28 0.57
CA HIS A 255 -7.34 -11.54 1.56
C HIS A 255 -6.61 -10.36 2.19
N LEU A 256 -5.28 -10.36 2.05
CA LEU A 256 -4.40 -9.31 2.53
C LEU A 256 -3.88 -8.43 1.37
N PHE A 257 -4.09 -8.84 0.11
CA PHE A 257 -3.72 -8.09 -1.09
C PHE A 257 -4.44 -6.73 -1.17
N SER A 258 -3.89 -5.75 -0.46
CA SER A 258 -4.52 -4.46 -0.16
C SER A 258 -3.54 -3.30 -0.24
N PRO A 259 -4.02 -2.06 -0.50
CA PRO A 259 -3.15 -0.89 -0.49
C PRO A 259 -2.47 -0.66 0.86
N PRO A 260 -3.14 -0.74 2.03
CA PRO A 260 -2.47 -0.59 3.31
C PRO A 260 -1.36 -1.60 3.53
N ASP A 261 -1.58 -2.89 3.26
CA ASP A 261 -0.57 -3.94 3.47
C ASP A 261 0.62 -3.78 2.50
N TYR A 262 0.36 -3.56 1.21
CA TYR A 262 1.45 -3.33 0.25
C TYR A 262 2.30 -2.12 0.64
N LEU A 263 1.65 -1.00 0.96
CA LEU A 263 2.33 0.23 1.34
C LEU A 263 3.08 0.06 2.66
N ASP A 264 2.52 -0.67 3.63
CA ASP A 264 3.20 -0.99 4.89
C ASP A 264 4.45 -1.84 4.65
N ARG A 265 4.39 -2.88 3.80
CA ARG A 265 5.56 -3.71 3.47
C ARG A 265 6.67 -2.91 2.82
N ILE A 266 6.37 -2.20 1.72
CA ILE A 266 7.38 -1.47 0.95
C ILE A 266 7.94 -0.23 1.67
N ARG A 267 7.26 0.25 2.72
CA ARG A 267 7.73 1.36 3.57
C ARG A 267 8.32 0.88 4.88
N GLY A 268 7.97 -0.32 5.33
CA GLY A 268 8.33 -0.82 6.63
C GLY A 268 9.68 -1.52 6.68
N GLN A 269 10.17 -2.00 5.55
CA GLN A 269 11.54 -2.50 5.42
C GLN A 269 12.16 -2.15 4.08
N ALA A 270 13.49 -2.08 4.07
CA ALA A 270 14.25 -1.88 2.84
C ALA A 270 14.48 -3.20 2.11
N TYR A 271 13.98 -3.32 0.87
CA TYR A 271 14.21 -4.49 0.02
C TYR A 271 15.29 -4.24 -1.02
N GLU A 272 16.01 -5.29 -1.41
CA GLU A 272 16.84 -5.25 -2.61
C GLU A 272 15.94 -5.25 -3.86
N LEU A 273 14.90 -6.09 -3.86
CA LEU A 273 13.96 -6.20 -4.98
C LEU A 273 12.51 -6.23 -4.49
N VAL A 274 11.64 -5.44 -5.11
CA VAL A 274 10.19 -5.56 -5.00
C VAL A 274 9.63 -5.96 -6.35
N SER A 275 8.99 -7.12 -6.44
CA SER A 275 8.13 -7.49 -7.54
C SER A 275 6.68 -7.28 -7.12
N ILE A 276 5.93 -6.48 -7.88
CA ILE A 276 4.48 -6.38 -7.73
C ILE A 276 3.81 -6.94 -8.98
N MET A 277 2.90 -7.88 -8.74
CA MET A 277 2.11 -8.53 -9.77
C MET A 277 0.64 -8.23 -9.58
N CYS A 278 0.10 -7.33 -10.41
CA CYS A 278 -1.25 -6.82 -10.28
C CYS A 278 -1.79 -6.27 -11.61
N HIS A 279 -3.09 -6.04 -11.68
CA HIS A 279 -3.64 -5.14 -12.68
C HIS A 279 -3.30 -3.68 -12.33
N SER A 280 -3.21 -2.80 -13.33
CA SER A 280 -2.68 -1.45 -13.09
C SER A 280 -3.06 -0.49 -14.19
N SER A 281 -2.90 0.80 -13.93
CA SER A 281 -2.72 1.84 -14.94
C SER A 281 -1.40 2.58 -14.67
N PRO A 282 -1.00 3.56 -15.49
CA PRO A 282 0.17 4.39 -15.22
C PRO A 282 0.12 5.06 -13.85
N TRP A 283 -1.06 5.33 -13.30
CA TRP A 283 -1.20 6.11 -12.06
C TRP A 283 -1.52 5.27 -10.83
N ARG A 284 -1.74 3.97 -10.98
CA ARG A 284 -2.28 3.17 -9.87
C ARG A 284 -2.15 1.68 -10.07
N HIS A 285 -1.87 0.98 -8.98
CA HIS A 285 -1.96 -0.48 -8.87
C HIS A 285 -3.33 -0.86 -8.31
N TYR A 286 -3.99 -1.82 -8.97
CA TYR A 286 -5.26 -2.38 -8.52
C TYR A 286 -5.04 -3.46 -7.47
N MET A 287 -5.83 -3.41 -6.41
CA MET A 287 -5.82 -4.35 -5.30
C MET A 287 -7.25 -4.63 -4.83
N ASP A 288 -7.49 -5.76 -4.16
CA ASP A 288 -8.85 -6.26 -3.86
C ASP A 288 -9.68 -5.31 -2.98
N VAL A 289 -9.04 -4.38 -2.25
CA VAL A 289 -9.73 -3.43 -1.37
C VAL A 289 -9.43 -1.96 -1.70
N GLY A 290 -8.86 -1.68 -2.87
CA GLY A 290 -8.63 -0.30 -3.29
C GLY A 290 -7.56 -0.14 -4.37
N LEU A 291 -6.93 1.03 -4.36
CA LEU A 291 -5.91 1.41 -5.31
C LEU A 291 -4.72 1.96 -4.54
N VAL A 292 -3.52 1.57 -4.95
CA VAL A 292 -2.30 2.29 -4.59
C VAL A 292 -2.07 3.34 -5.66
N TYR A 293 -2.12 4.61 -5.30
CA TYR A 293 -1.95 5.72 -6.23
C TYR A 293 -0.48 6.09 -6.36
N ASN A 294 -0.12 6.65 -7.51
CA ASN A 294 1.16 7.34 -7.72
C ASN A 294 1.45 8.39 -6.63
N THR A 295 0.44 9.08 -6.09
CA THR A 295 0.60 10.03 -4.97
C THR A 295 1.02 9.33 -3.68
N ASP A 296 0.58 8.09 -3.43
CA ASP A 296 1.03 7.32 -2.28
C ASP A 296 2.54 7.04 -2.40
N LEU A 297 3.00 6.71 -3.61
CA LEU A 297 4.41 6.45 -3.91
C LEU A 297 5.28 7.71 -3.93
N SER A 298 4.69 8.89 -4.14
CA SER A 298 5.43 10.15 -4.26
C SER A 298 5.52 10.93 -2.95
N ILE A 299 4.44 10.94 -2.15
CA ILE A 299 4.39 11.69 -0.89
C ILE A 299 5.12 10.93 0.22
N LEU A 300 4.93 9.61 0.27
CA LEU A 300 5.58 8.69 1.21
C LEU A 300 6.22 7.55 0.42
N PRO A 301 7.43 7.76 -0.10
CA PRO A 301 8.00 6.85 -1.07
C PRO A 301 8.46 5.52 -0.44
N PRO A 302 8.47 4.44 -1.23
CA PRO A 302 8.89 3.11 -0.80
C PRO A 302 10.42 2.98 -0.72
N HIS A 303 10.88 2.01 0.07
CA HIS A 303 12.28 1.72 0.34
C HIS A 303 12.70 0.42 -0.36
N ALA A 304 13.00 0.48 -1.65
CA ALA A 304 13.67 -0.62 -2.32
C ALA A 304 14.65 -0.11 -3.37
N ASN A 305 15.69 -0.90 -3.63
CA ASN A 305 16.69 -0.59 -4.64
C ASN A 305 16.15 -0.84 -6.05
N PHE A 306 15.41 -1.94 -6.22
CA PHE A 306 14.94 -2.40 -7.52
C PHE A 306 13.46 -2.77 -7.52
N TYR A 307 12.79 -2.49 -8.64
CA TYR A 307 11.38 -2.81 -8.80
C TYR A 307 11.12 -3.55 -10.11
N GLN A 308 10.43 -4.69 -10.03
CA GLN A 308 9.86 -5.36 -11.18
C GLN A 308 8.34 -5.19 -11.13
N LEU A 309 7.79 -4.54 -12.14
CA LEU A 309 6.36 -4.29 -12.26
C LEU A 309 5.75 -5.29 -13.24
N PHE A 310 5.19 -6.37 -12.71
CA PHE A 310 4.21 -7.18 -13.42
C PHE A 310 2.85 -6.46 -13.33
N ALA A 311 2.79 -5.28 -13.93
CA ALA A 311 1.70 -4.35 -13.79
C ALA A 311 1.46 -3.60 -15.11
N CYS A 312 0.21 -3.60 -15.57
CA CYS A 312 -0.21 -2.93 -16.79
C CYS A 312 0.16 -1.46 -16.84
N SER A 313 0.91 -1.05 -17.87
CA SER A 313 1.22 0.35 -18.16
C SER A 313 1.87 1.13 -17.02
N GLY A 314 2.30 0.47 -15.95
CA GLY A 314 2.89 1.12 -14.78
C GLY A 314 4.20 1.86 -15.11
N ALA A 315 4.89 1.41 -16.16
CA ALA A 315 6.11 2.02 -16.69
C ALA A 315 5.89 2.88 -17.94
N ARG A 316 4.65 3.32 -18.21
CA ARG A 316 4.35 4.22 -19.33
C ARG A 316 4.87 5.63 -19.07
N PHE A 317 6.18 5.80 -19.26
CA PHE A 317 6.96 6.96 -18.82
C PHE A 317 6.55 8.31 -19.45
N VAL A 318 5.78 8.31 -20.54
CA VAL A 318 5.26 9.53 -21.18
C VAL A 318 4.12 10.18 -20.38
N GLU A 319 3.45 9.42 -19.51
CA GLU A 319 2.36 9.91 -18.68
C GLU A 319 2.88 10.77 -17.54
N GLN A 320 2.15 11.85 -17.25
CA GLN A 320 2.43 12.70 -16.10
C GLN A 320 2.27 11.88 -14.81
N ASP A 321 3.25 11.95 -13.93
CA ASP A 321 3.27 11.33 -12.60
C ASP A 321 3.04 9.81 -12.65
N ASN A 322 3.59 9.12 -13.65
CA ASN A 322 3.47 7.68 -13.76
C ASN A 322 4.18 6.94 -12.60
N SER A 323 3.65 5.78 -12.23
CA SER A 323 4.02 5.04 -11.02
C SER A 323 5.47 4.59 -11.04
N ALA A 324 5.98 4.09 -12.17
CA ALA A 324 7.39 3.68 -12.28
C ALA A 324 8.36 4.85 -12.10
N CYS A 325 8.09 6.02 -12.68
CA CYS A 325 8.90 7.21 -12.41
C CYS A 325 8.75 7.68 -10.95
N CYS A 326 7.57 7.50 -10.33
CA CYS A 326 7.39 7.81 -8.90
C CYS A 326 8.26 6.90 -8.01
N TYR A 327 8.24 5.58 -8.25
CA TYR A 327 9.17 4.64 -7.60
C TYR A 327 10.62 5.08 -7.78
N LEU A 328 11.03 5.38 -9.02
CA LEU A 328 12.42 5.67 -9.36
C LEU A 328 12.94 6.98 -8.77
N PHE A 329 12.17 8.07 -8.82
CA PHE A 329 12.69 9.41 -8.52
C PHE A 329 12.33 9.94 -7.13
N MET A 330 11.23 9.47 -6.53
CA MET A 330 10.72 10.03 -5.27
C MET A 330 11.35 9.39 -4.04
N GLY A 331 11.71 8.11 -4.12
CA GLY A 331 12.38 7.38 -3.04
C GLY A 331 13.86 7.71 -2.89
N ASP A 332 14.40 7.35 -1.74
CA ASP A 332 15.81 7.55 -1.37
C ASP A 332 16.72 6.41 -1.82
N ARG A 333 16.17 5.39 -2.50
CA ARG A 333 16.88 4.14 -2.81
C ARG A 333 16.75 3.61 -4.23
N ALA A 334 15.63 3.85 -4.90
CA ALA A 334 15.36 3.23 -6.20
C ALA A 334 16.41 3.58 -7.27
N LEU A 335 16.86 2.54 -7.98
CA LEU A 335 17.92 2.60 -8.99
C LEU A 335 17.45 2.10 -10.36
N TRP A 336 16.58 1.09 -10.40
CA TRP A 336 15.87 0.75 -11.62
C TRP A 336 14.47 0.20 -11.37
N VAL A 337 13.62 0.38 -12.38
CA VAL A 337 12.26 -0.16 -12.47
C VAL A 337 12.12 -0.81 -13.84
N VAL A 338 11.84 -2.12 -13.85
CA VAL A 338 11.47 -2.85 -15.07
C VAL A 338 9.95 -2.99 -15.10
N GLY A 339 9.31 -2.62 -16.20
CA GLY A 339 7.87 -2.74 -16.34
C GLY A 339 7.41 -2.54 -17.78
N SER A 340 6.09 -2.43 -17.98
CA SER A 340 5.50 -2.26 -19.30
C SER A 340 4.86 -0.89 -19.50
N THR A 341 4.96 -0.35 -20.71
CA THR A 341 4.29 0.88 -21.18
C THR A 341 2.86 0.63 -21.70
N LYS A 342 2.46 -0.64 -21.81
CA LYS A 342 1.13 -1.13 -22.23
C LYS A 342 0.65 -2.26 -21.31
N THR A 343 -0.48 -2.87 -21.66
CA THR A 343 -0.90 -4.13 -21.05
C THR A 343 0.13 -5.24 -21.28
N GLY A 344 0.28 -6.18 -20.34
CA GLY A 344 1.35 -7.17 -20.35
C GLY A 344 2.54 -6.80 -19.45
N SER A 345 3.49 -7.72 -19.34
CA SER A 345 4.78 -7.59 -18.65
C SER A 345 5.70 -8.73 -19.13
N ILE A 346 6.76 -9.05 -18.40
CA ILE A 346 7.52 -10.30 -18.59
C ILE A 346 6.53 -11.43 -18.33
N ILE A 347 6.15 -12.19 -19.37
CA ILE A 347 5.18 -13.28 -19.21
C ILE A 347 5.66 -14.29 -18.16
N THR A 348 4.71 -14.95 -17.51
CA THR A 348 4.94 -15.73 -16.29
C THR A 348 6.04 -16.79 -16.38
N TRP A 349 6.20 -17.47 -17.51
CA TRP A 349 7.30 -18.43 -17.71
C TRP A 349 8.67 -17.77 -17.88
N GLY A 350 8.72 -16.48 -18.20
CA GLY A 350 9.93 -15.67 -18.29
C GLY A 350 10.37 -15.05 -16.97
N LEU A 351 9.47 -14.88 -16.01
CA LEU A 351 9.79 -14.30 -14.69
C LEU A 351 10.90 -15.07 -13.94
N PRO A 352 10.87 -16.42 -13.85
CA PRO A 352 11.94 -17.15 -13.19
C PRO A 352 13.30 -16.93 -13.86
N TYR A 353 13.32 -16.82 -15.20
CA TYR A 353 14.54 -16.51 -15.94
C TYR A 353 15.05 -15.10 -15.62
N PHE A 354 14.16 -14.12 -15.55
CA PHE A 354 14.50 -12.75 -15.17
C PHE A 354 15.11 -12.69 -13.76
N PHE A 355 14.44 -13.25 -12.75
CA PHE A 355 14.93 -13.23 -11.37
C PHE A 355 16.24 -14.00 -11.18
N GLN A 356 16.40 -15.14 -11.86
CA GLN A 356 17.66 -15.87 -11.87
C GLN A 356 18.78 -15.08 -12.56
N GLY A 357 18.48 -14.39 -13.66
CA GLY A 357 19.46 -13.66 -14.46
C GLY A 357 20.07 -12.46 -13.71
N ILE A 358 19.26 -11.68 -13.00
CA ILE A 358 19.71 -10.45 -12.30
C ILE A 358 20.65 -10.73 -11.12
N ARG A 359 20.86 -12.00 -10.78
CA ARG A 359 21.88 -12.46 -9.82
C ARG A 359 23.29 -12.35 -10.37
N ASP A 360 23.49 -12.83 -11.59
CA ASP A 360 24.83 -13.02 -12.17
C ASP A 360 25.17 -11.93 -13.20
N SER A 361 24.14 -11.27 -13.72
CA SER A 361 24.21 -10.26 -14.78
C SER A 361 23.51 -8.97 -14.36
N CYS A 362 23.79 -7.90 -15.10
CA CYS A 362 23.06 -6.65 -14.90
C CYS A 362 21.67 -6.74 -15.53
N VAL A 363 20.72 -5.92 -15.04
CA VAL A 363 19.33 -5.97 -15.53
C VAL A 363 19.21 -5.72 -17.03
N GLY A 364 20.13 -4.92 -17.60
CA GLY A 364 20.25 -4.68 -19.04
C GLY A 364 20.52 -5.97 -19.83
N GLU A 365 21.57 -6.71 -19.46
CA GLU A 365 21.91 -8.00 -20.10
C GLU A 365 20.75 -9.01 -20.01
N VAL A 366 20.09 -9.08 -18.85
CA VAL A 366 18.98 -10.01 -18.62
C VAL A 366 17.78 -9.67 -19.50
N MET A 367 17.44 -8.39 -19.60
CA MET A 367 16.34 -7.93 -20.44
C MET A 367 16.66 -8.06 -21.93
N GLN A 368 17.90 -7.81 -22.32
CA GLN A 368 18.38 -8.03 -23.68
C GLN A 368 18.22 -9.51 -24.07
N ASP A 369 18.76 -10.43 -23.26
CA ASP A 369 18.65 -11.87 -23.52
C ASP A 369 17.18 -12.33 -23.55
N PHE A 370 16.35 -11.81 -22.64
CA PHE A 370 14.92 -12.14 -22.61
C PHE A 370 14.19 -11.64 -23.88
N LEU A 371 14.40 -10.40 -24.30
CA LEU A 371 13.75 -9.84 -25.48
C LEU A 371 14.24 -10.51 -26.77
N THR A 372 15.52 -10.88 -26.86
CA THR A 372 16.04 -11.72 -27.95
C THR A 372 15.34 -13.08 -28.01
N MET A 373 15.05 -13.69 -26.85
CA MET A 373 14.41 -15.00 -26.80
C MET A 373 12.90 -14.93 -27.08
N ALA A 374 12.22 -13.91 -26.56
CA ALA A 374 10.77 -13.92 -26.35
C ALA A 374 10.03 -12.69 -26.90
N GLY A 375 10.75 -11.62 -27.27
CA GLY A 375 10.17 -10.32 -27.65
C GLY A 375 9.12 -10.45 -28.74
N ASP A 376 9.48 -11.02 -29.88
CA ASP A 376 8.55 -11.28 -31.00
C ASP A 376 7.71 -12.54 -30.86
N PHE A 377 8.04 -13.41 -29.91
CA PHE A 377 7.27 -14.63 -29.70
C PHE A 377 5.89 -14.32 -29.09
N VAL A 378 5.85 -13.36 -28.16
CA VAL A 378 4.61 -12.91 -27.50
C VAL A 378 4.57 -11.37 -27.48
N PRO A 379 4.46 -10.73 -28.65
CA PRO A 379 4.67 -9.28 -28.80
C PRO A 379 3.65 -8.48 -28.00
N ASP A 380 2.45 -9.02 -27.81
CA ASP A 380 1.37 -8.41 -27.06
C ASP A 380 1.66 -8.34 -25.55
N TRP A 381 2.57 -9.17 -25.02
CA TRP A 381 3.10 -9.06 -23.67
C TRP A 381 4.36 -8.19 -23.59
N HIS A 382 5.26 -8.33 -24.57
CA HIS A 382 6.65 -7.89 -24.42
C HIS A 382 7.02 -6.57 -25.09
N PHE A 383 6.32 -6.11 -26.13
CA PHE A 383 6.71 -4.87 -26.84
C PHE A 383 6.62 -3.60 -25.98
N GLY A 384 5.88 -3.67 -24.87
CA GLY A 384 5.82 -2.59 -23.89
C GLY A 384 6.97 -2.56 -22.89
N LEU A 385 7.80 -3.60 -22.83
CA LEU A 385 8.83 -3.72 -21.80
C LEU A 385 9.90 -2.62 -21.94
N THR A 386 10.25 -2.02 -20.81
CA THR A 386 11.27 -0.97 -20.71
C THR A 386 12.00 -1.04 -19.38
N ILE A 387 13.20 -0.47 -19.33
CA ILE A 387 14.01 -0.26 -18.13
C ILE A 387 14.06 1.24 -17.86
N LEU A 388 13.50 1.66 -16.74
CA LEU A 388 13.71 3.02 -16.21
C LEU A 388 14.81 2.93 -15.15
N GLY A 389 15.87 3.72 -15.26
CA GLY A 389 17.04 3.59 -14.39
C GLY A 389 18.33 3.23 -15.11
N ASP A 390 19.31 2.76 -14.34
CA ASP A 390 20.63 2.32 -14.81
C ASP A 390 20.63 0.80 -15.08
N PRO A 391 20.70 0.36 -16.35
CA PRO A 391 20.65 -1.06 -16.71
C PRO A 391 21.93 -1.82 -16.37
N THR A 392 23.03 -1.14 -16.06
CA THR A 392 24.32 -1.77 -15.78
C THR A 392 24.44 -2.29 -14.34
N LEU A 393 23.46 -1.96 -13.50
CA LEU A 393 23.45 -2.40 -12.10
C LEU A 393 23.20 -3.90 -12.00
N LYS A 394 24.05 -4.53 -11.19
CA LYS A 394 23.92 -5.90 -10.70
C LYS A 394 23.40 -5.86 -9.28
N THR A 395 22.69 -6.89 -8.86
CA THR A 395 22.31 -7.04 -7.45
C THR A 395 23.56 -7.25 -6.59
N ILE A 396 23.78 -6.35 -5.62
CA ILE A 396 24.91 -6.36 -4.69
C ILE A 396 24.38 -6.81 -3.34
N TYR A 397 24.53 -8.10 -3.07
CA TYR A 397 24.16 -8.67 -1.79
C TYR A 397 25.28 -8.47 -0.77
N HIS A 398 25.00 -7.77 0.32
CA HIS A 398 25.78 -7.92 1.53
C HIS A 398 25.28 -9.15 2.29
N SER A 399 25.94 -10.30 2.09
CA SER A 399 25.69 -11.46 2.95
C SER A 399 26.14 -11.15 4.37
N ARG A 400 25.31 -11.48 5.37
CA ARG A 400 25.70 -11.31 6.78
C ARG A 400 26.85 -12.20 7.22
N GLY A 401 27.21 -13.22 6.44
CA GLY A 401 28.01 -14.33 6.96
C GLY A 401 27.34 -14.99 8.18
N THR A 402 27.91 -16.09 8.66
CA THR A 402 27.45 -16.71 9.91
C THR A 402 27.86 -15.85 11.11
N THR A 403 27.14 -14.76 11.37
CA THR A 403 27.42 -13.88 12.50
C THR A 403 26.72 -14.42 13.76
N THR A 404 27.50 -14.63 14.82
CA THR A 404 27.05 -15.03 16.15
C THR A 404 26.06 -14.02 16.76
N ILE A 405 25.03 -14.54 17.42
CA ILE A 405 24.00 -13.80 18.16
C ILE A 405 24.66 -12.97 19.29
N ASP A 406 24.40 -11.66 19.30
CA ASP A 406 24.83 -10.75 20.38
C ASP A 406 23.77 -10.70 21.50
N SER A 407 24.23 -10.74 22.75
CA SER A 407 23.44 -10.49 23.96
C SER A 407 23.71 -9.06 24.47
N THR A 408 22.68 -8.30 24.86
CA THR A 408 22.87 -6.99 25.54
C THR A 408 21.97 -6.84 26.77
N THR A 409 22.47 -6.13 27.78
CA THR A 409 21.81 -5.77 29.05
C THR A 409 21.34 -4.31 29.03
N GLY A 410 20.13 -4.00 29.52
CA GLY A 410 19.58 -2.63 29.56
C GLY A 410 18.83 -2.27 30.86
N PHE A 411 18.80 -0.96 31.20
CA PHE A 411 18.14 -0.36 32.38
C PHE A 411 16.96 0.56 31.96
N PRO A 412 16.03 0.94 32.86
CA PRO A 412 14.64 1.35 32.52
C PRO A 412 14.42 2.71 31.83
N ASP A 413 15.46 3.33 31.27
CA ASP A 413 15.33 4.57 30.51
C ASP A 413 15.47 4.29 29.01
N GLY A 414 14.32 4.04 28.34
CA GLY A 414 14.16 4.16 26.88
C GLY A 414 15.31 3.63 26.03
N THR A 415 15.74 2.39 26.25
CA THR A 415 16.90 1.83 25.54
C THR A 415 16.51 1.33 24.16
N LEU A 416 17.25 1.78 23.13
CA LEU A 416 17.29 1.16 21.80
C LEU A 416 17.77 -0.29 21.95
N LEU A 417 17.02 -1.24 21.39
CA LEU A 417 17.59 -2.56 21.12
C LEU A 417 18.55 -2.39 19.93
N PRO A 418 19.84 -2.75 20.05
CA PRO A 418 20.69 -2.87 18.88
C PRO A 418 20.29 -4.16 18.16
N THR A 419 19.19 -4.14 17.44
CA THR A 419 18.81 -5.25 16.55
C THR A 419 19.43 -4.99 15.19
N SER A 420 20.39 -5.83 14.81
CA SER A 420 20.64 -5.97 13.37
C SER A 420 19.49 -6.81 12.80
N GLY A 421 18.47 -6.16 12.24
CA GLY A 421 17.33 -6.81 11.57
C GLY A 421 16.00 -6.59 12.29
N ALA A 422 14.92 -6.53 11.50
CA ALA A 422 13.54 -6.44 11.96
C ALA A 422 13.25 -7.54 12.99
N ALA A 423 12.77 -7.16 14.17
CA ALA A 423 12.40 -8.09 15.24
C ALA A 423 10.89 -8.35 15.20
N ALA A 424 10.49 -9.61 15.02
CA ALA A 424 9.08 -10.04 15.04
C ALA A 424 8.58 -10.34 16.48
N ASP A 425 9.45 -10.73 17.42
CA ASP A 425 9.07 -11.10 18.80
C ASP A 425 10.14 -10.69 19.86
N VAL A 426 9.70 -10.16 21.01
CA VAL A 426 10.58 -9.73 22.13
C VAL A 426 10.24 -10.49 23.43
N ARG A 427 11.21 -11.20 24.02
CA ARG A 427 11.07 -11.90 25.32
C ARG A 427 11.92 -11.25 26.42
N ILE A 428 11.28 -10.81 27.50
CA ILE A 428 11.89 -10.19 28.69
C ILE A 428 12.06 -11.26 29.77
N LEU A 429 13.28 -11.65 30.15
CA LEU A 429 13.51 -12.45 31.35
C LEU A 429 13.68 -11.53 32.56
N ASN A 430 12.92 -11.76 33.63
CA ASN A 430 13.02 -10.96 34.83
C ASN A 430 14.25 -11.35 35.64
N SER A 431 15.00 -10.35 36.09
CA SER A 431 15.63 -10.38 37.39
C SER A 431 15.49 -9.01 38.04
N VAL A 432 15.39 -9.01 39.37
CA VAL A 432 14.92 -7.91 40.23
C VAL A 432 15.73 -6.61 40.12
N ASP A 433 16.85 -6.60 39.37
CA ASP A 433 17.71 -5.42 39.17
C ASP A 433 18.31 -5.29 37.75
N GLU A 434 18.06 -6.21 36.80
CA GLU A 434 18.65 -6.21 35.43
C GLU A 434 17.82 -7.14 34.50
N TYR A 435 17.48 -6.68 33.28
CA TYR A 435 16.66 -7.45 32.32
C TYR A 435 17.52 -7.98 31.16
N ASP A 436 17.50 -9.30 30.95
CA ASP A 436 18.06 -9.95 29.76
C ASP A 436 16.93 -10.17 28.73
N ILE A 437 17.15 -9.73 27.49
CA ILE A 437 16.17 -9.81 26.41
C ILE A 437 16.62 -10.86 25.39
N TYR A 438 15.72 -11.79 25.02
CA TYR A 438 15.96 -12.80 23.98
C TYR A 438 15.13 -12.48 22.73
N VAL A 439 15.79 -12.52 21.57
CA VAL A 439 15.15 -12.52 20.25
C VAL A 439 15.03 -13.98 19.82
N LEU A 440 13.80 -14.48 19.64
CA LEU A 440 13.57 -15.83 19.11
C LEU A 440 13.46 -15.77 17.58
N ALA A 441 13.92 -16.84 16.95
CA ALA A 441 14.09 -17.06 15.51
C ALA A 441 13.16 -16.26 14.58
N ALA A 442 13.78 -15.59 13.61
CA ALA A 442 13.12 -14.94 12.48
C ALA A 442 12.75 -15.99 11.44
N ASP A 443 11.50 -16.42 11.47
CA ASP A 443 10.83 -17.06 10.33
C ASP A 443 9.53 -16.26 10.11
N GLU A 444 9.64 -15.24 9.24
CA GLU A 444 8.54 -14.47 8.59
C GLU A 444 7.81 -13.32 9.33
N TYR A 445 7.37 -12.38 8.46
CA TYR A 445 6.26 -11.41 8.51
C TYR A 445 6.40 -10.03 9.21
N SER A 446 6.16 -8.99 8.38
CA SER A 446 5.66 -7.61 8.61
C SER A 446 5.98 -6.91 9.93
N GLY A 447 6.52 -5.70 9.84
CA GLY A 447 7.02 -4.84 10.92
C GLY A 447 6.02 -4.30 11.97
N THR A 448 5.15 -5.15 12.50
CA THR A 448 4.48 -4.98 13.81
C THR A 448 5.14 -5.93 14.82
N ILE A 449 5.34 -5.55 16.09
CA ILE A 449 5.59 -6.56 17.13
C ILE A 449 4.34 -7.44 17.15
N ASP A 450 4.47 -8.72 16.81
CA ASP A 450 3.33 -9.64 16.85
C ASP A 450 3.00 -10.04 18.29
N LYS A 451 4.01 -10.27 19.16
CA LYS A 451 3.80 -10.67 20.56
C LYS A 451 4.79 -10.06 21.56
N PHE A 452 4.29 -9.84 22.77
CA PHE A 452 5.05 -9.39 23.95
C PHE A 452 5.18 -10.55 24.96
N TYR A 453 6.39 -10.95 25.34
CA TYR A 453 6.61 -12.01 26.34
C TYR A 453 7.32 -11.49 27.59
N TYR A 454 6.75 -11.73 28.77
CA TYR A 454 7.32 -11.40 30.08
C TYR A 454 7.56 -12.69 30.89
N ASP A 455 8.79 -12.88 31.38
CA ASP A 455 9.23 -14.06 32.13
C ASP A 455 9.69 -13.63 33.54
N GLY A 456 8.75 -13.14 34.35
CA GLY A 456 8.98 -12.78 35.74
C GLY A 456 7.94 -13.28 36.72
N ASP A 457 8.40 -13.79 37.86
CA ASP A 457 7.55 -14.23 38.96
C ASP A 457 7.15 -13.02 39.84
N VAL A 458 5.84 -12.78 39.99
CA VAL A 458 5.30 -11.91 41.05
C VAL A 458 4.30 -12.74 41.86
N GLU A 459 4.69 -13.12 43.08
CA GLU A 459 3.89 -13.94 43.98
C GLU A 459 3.26 -13.05 45.07
N TYR A 460 1.92 -12.97 45.13
CA TYR A 460 1.18 -12.43 46.27
C TYR A 460 0.15 -13.45 46.76
N GLU A 461 0.26 -13.90 48.01
CA GLU A 461 -0.72 -14.80 48.64
C GLU A 461 -1.88 -14.03 49.31
N LEU A 462 -3.12 -14.38 48.98
CA LEU A 462 -4.30 -14.08 49.80
C LEU A 462 -5.15 -15.35 49.99
N SER A 463 -5.84 -15.42 51.15
CA SER A 463 -6.31 -16.62 51.85
C SER A 463 -7.30 -17.58 51.14
N THR A 464 -7.60 -17.39 49.85
CA THR A 464 -8.49 -18.28 49.07
C THR A 464 -8.04 -18.54 47.63
N PHE A 465 -6.96 -17.93 47.13
CA PHE A 465 -6.38 -18.22 45.80
C PHE A 465 -4.86 -17.97 45.78
N SER A 466 -4.14 -18.75 44.97
CA SER A 466 -2.74 -18.49 44.59
C SER A 466 -2.68 -18.04 43.13
N ILE A 467 -2.00 -16.93 42.86
CA ILE A 467 -1.64 -16.51 41.51
C ILE A 467 -0.18 -16.93 41.30
N ILE A 468 0.05 -17.80 40.31
CA ILE A 468 1.38 -18.27 39.90
C ILE A 468 1.51 -17.99 38.40
N CYS A 469 2.45 -17.14 37.99
CA CYS A 469 2.97 -17.07 36.63
C CYS A 469 4.28 -17.88 36.60
N ASN A 470 4.53 -18.71 35.58
CA ASN A 470 5.78 -19.48 35.46
C ASN A 470 6.22 -19.61 33.99
N ALA A 471 7.55 -19.50 33.79
CA ALA A 471 8.38 -19.74 32.61
C ALA A 471 7.68 -20.12 31.27
N GLY A 472 7.62 -19.16 30.34
CA GLY A 472 7.41 -19.37 28.91
C GLY A 472 5.96 -19.31 28.42
N GLU A 473 5.74 -18.35 27.51
CA GLU A 473 4.61 -18.28 26.56
C GLU A 473 3.21 -18.07 27.18
N LEU A 474 2.52 -16.99 26.80
CA LEU A 474 1.06 -16.93 26.89
C LEU A 474 0.51 -17.79 25.74
N SER A 475 0.58 -19.12 25.87
CA SER A 475 -0.07 -20.03 24.91
C SER A 475 -1.46 -20.42 25.40
N ILE A 476 -2.45 -20.03 24.59
CA ILE A 476 -3.73 -20.70 24.48
C ILE A 476 -3.50 -21.99 23.70
N SER A 477 -3.66 -23.13 24.40
CA SER A 477 -3.86 -24.52 23.96
C SER A 477 -3.29 -25.02 22.61
N ASN A 478 -2.61 -26.17 22.64
CA ASN A 478 -2.23 -26.98 21.46
C ASN A 478 -3.40 -27.79 20.85
N ASP A 479 -4.65 -27.36 21.02
CA ASP A 479 -5.78 -27.91 20.26
C ASP A 479 -6.26 -26.87 19.26
N ILE A 480 -5.94 -27.12 17.98
CA ILE A 480 -6.27 -26.25 16.86
C ILE A 480 -7.80 -26.05 16.71
N LEU A 481 -8.61 -26.81 17.46
CA LEU A 481 -10.07 -26.84 17.41
C LEU A 481 -10.79 -25.88 18.38
N GLU A 482 -10.11 -25.18 19.30
CA GLU A 482 -10.74 -24.16 20.18
C GLU A 482 -9.79 -22.97 20.51
N PRO A 483 -9.92 -21.78 19.89
CA PRO A 483 -9.09 -20.61 20.20
C PRO A 483 -9.81 -19.69 21.21
N ILE A 484 -9.13 -19.34 22.28
CA ILE A 484 -9.62 -18.49 23.38
C ILE A 484 -9.28 -17.00 23.12
N GLY A 485 -10.19 -16.06 23.44
CA GLY A 485 -9.91 -14.76 24.10
C GLY A 485 -10.60 -13.50 23.51
N ALA A 486 -11.37 -12.64 24.20
CA ALA A 486 -12.00 -12.57 25.53
C ALA A 486 -13.44 -11.95 25.51
N GLY A 487 -14.32 -12.36 26.45
CA GLY A 487 -15.51 -11.59 26.86
C GLY A 487 -15.18 -10.62 27.99
N GLU A 488 -16.12 -9.75 28.38
CA GLU A 488 -16.05 -8.63 29.37
C GLU A 488 -14.65 -8.35 29.97
N GLY A 489 -13.98 -7.30 29.45
CA GLY A 489 -12.67 -6.82 29.93
C GLY A 489 -11.43 -7.41 29.21
N GLY A 490 -11.53 -7.78 27.93
CA GLY A 490 -10.51 -8.53 27.19
C GLY A 490 -9.15 -7.86 26.95
N ALA A 491 -8.07 -8.65 27.03
CA ALA A 491 -6.66 -8.25 26.92
C ALA A 491 -6.06 -8.28 25.49
N LEU A 492 -5.05 -7.41 25.28
CA LEU A 492 -3.94 -7.41 24.31
C LEU A 492 -4.10 -8.23 23.01
N THR A 493 -4.39 -7.53 21.92
CA THR A 493 -4.10 -7.96 20.55
C THR A 493 -3.33 -6.87 19.84
N VAL A 494 -2.01 -7.03 19.69
CA VAL A 494 -1.29 -6.45 18.56
C VAL A 494 -1.58 -7.39 17.38
N GLY A 495 -1.91 -6.82 16.23
CA GLY A 495 -2.55 -7.54 15.14
C GLY A 495 -1.68 -8.63 14.52
N SER A 496 -2.05 -9.89 14.77
CA SER A 496 -2.03 -10.98 13.78
C SER A 496 -2.87 -12.16 14.28
N ILE A 497 -4.17 -11.93 14.43
CA ILE A 497 -5.09 -13.07 14.44
C ILE A 497 -5.35 -13.39 12.95
N LEU A 498 -4.51 -14.31 12.43
CA LEU A 498 -4.82 -15.43 11.51
C LEU A 498 -4.20 -15.40 10.11
N SER A 499 -2.92 -15.78 10.01
CA SER A 499 -2.40 -16.45 8.82
C SER A 499 -3.16 -17.77 8.58
N GLY A 500 -3.96 -17.83 7.52
CA GLY A 500 -4.62 -19.05 7.04
C GLY A 500 -6.11 -19.21 7.32
N TRP A 501 -6.83 -18.20 7.84
CA TRP A 501 -8.25 -18.40 8.18
C TRP A 501 -9.31 -18.22 7.10
N PRO A 502 -9.14 -17.32 6.12
CA PRO A 502 -10.08 -17.24 5.02
C PRO A 502 -10.18 -18.56 4.23
N GLN A 503 -9.14 -19.40 4.29
CA GLN A 503 -9.11 -20.75 3.69
C GLN A 503 -10.14 -21.73 4.31
N TYR A 504 -10.74 -21.40 5.46
CA TYR A 504 -11.70 -22.27 6.15
C TYR A 504 -13.15 -21.75 6.12
N ILE A 505 -13.43 -20.65 5.41
CA ILE A 505 -14.80 -20.13 5.25
C ILE A 505 -15.19 -20.18 3.77
N GLU A 506 -15.69 -21.34 3.33
CA GLU A 506 -16.18 -21.54 1.96
C GLU A 506 -17.54 -20.84 1.75
N ARG A 507 -17.53 -19.62 1.17
CA ARG A 507 -18.74 -18.84 0.83
C ARG A 507 -19.00 -18.73 -0.69
N GLY A 508 -18.46 -19.66 -1.49
CA GLY A 508 -18.56 -19.62 -2.96
C GLY A 508 -17.63 -18.59 -3.59
N ASP A 509 -17.85 -18.28 -4.88
CA ASP A 509 -17.00 -17.34 -5.64
C ASP A 509 -17.05 -15.94 -5.02
N GLY A 510 -15.89 -15.45 -4.54
CA GLY A 510 -15.72 -14.16 -3.87
C GLY A 510 -14.60 -14.14 -2.84
N TYR A 511 -14.27 -12.96 -2.33
CA TYR A 511 -13.14 -12.76 -1.42
C TYR A 511 -13.56 -12.09 -0.12
N HIS A 512 -12.95 -12.54 0.97
CA HIS A 512 -13.06 -11.95 2.30
C HIS A 512 -12.04 -10.81 2.46
N SER A 513 -12.36 -9.76 3.22
CA SER A 513 -11.45 -8.67 3.56
C SER A 513 -11.75 -8.12 4.98
N HIS A 514 -10.81 -7.36 5.54
CA HIS A 514 -10.92 -6.71 6.85
C HIS A 514 -11.41 -7.64 7.99
N PRO A 515 -10.75 -8.77 8.26
CA PRO A 515 -11.16 -9.66 9.34
C PRO A 515 -11.01 -8.98 10.71
N PHE A 516 -12.03 -9.10 11.53
CA PHE A 516 -12.07 -8.70 12.92
C PHE A 516 -12.49 -9.91 13.78
N PRO A 517 -11.52 -10.66 14.30
CA PRO A 517 -11.77 -11.75 15.23
C PRO A 517 -12.08 -11.18 16.61
N PHE A 518 -13.13 -11.71 17.24
CA PHE A 518 -13.48 -11.33 18.60
C PHE A 518 -14.14 -12.50 19.31
N LYS A 519 -13.94 -12.58 20.63
CA LYS A 519 -14.56 -13.62 21.43
C LYS A 519 -15.90 -13.17 21.95
N THR A 520 -16.81 -14.13 21.98
CA THR A 520 -18.08 -13.99 22.65
C THR A 520 -18.08 -14.80 23.96
N THR A 521 -19.12 -14.61 24.78
CA THR A 521 -19.42 -15.43 25.95
C THR A 521 -19.65 -16.91 25.61
N GLY A 522 -19.91 -17.22 24.33
CA GLY A 522 -20.03 -18.57 23.79
C GLY A 522 -18.83 -18.95 22.90
N GLU A 523 -19.11 -19.27 21.65
CA GLU A 523 -18.09 -19.65 20.67
C GLU A 523 -17.31 -18.42 20.17
N PRO A 524 -16.02 -18.59 19.81
CA PRO A 524 -15.24 -17.58 19.10
C PRO A 524 -15.93 -17.18 17.79
N ALA A 525 -15.83 -15.90 17.42
CA ALA A 525 -16.45 -15.39 16.21
C ALA A 525 -15.45 -14.57 15.38
N VAL A 526 -15.72 -14.48 14.08
CA VAL A 526 -15.00 -13.61 13.16
C VAL A 526 -16.00 -12.78 12.38
N LEU A 527 -15.76 -11.48 12.39
CA LEU A 527 -16.46 -10.50 11.58
C LEU A 527 -15.59 -10.18 10.38
N TYR A 528 -16.15 -10.06 9.18
CA TYR A 528 -15.37 -9.75 7.98
C TYR A 528 -16.28 -9.19 6.90
N THR A 529 -15.70 -8.53 5.90
CA THR A 529 -16.39 -8.14 4.67
C THR A 529 -16.19 -9.22 3.61
N TRP A 530 -17.23 -9.57 2.87
CA TRP A 530 -17.15 -10.51 1.76
C TRP A 530 -17.69 -9.87 0.50
N ARG A 531 -16.89 -9.88 -0.58
CA ARG A 531 -17.28 -9.36 -1.88
C ARG A 531 -17.55 -10.50 -2.86
N GLN A 532 -18.71 -10.44 -3.51
CA GLN A 532 -19.06 -11.31 -4.62
C GLN A 532 -18.52 -10.74 -5.96
N PRO A 533 -17.79 -11.53 -6.78
CA PRO A 533 -17.33 -11.14 -8.10
C PRO A 533 -18.42 -11.50 -9.13
N ASP A 534 -19.33 -10.56 -9.42
CA ASP A 534 -19.90 -10.30 -10.76
C ASP A 534 -21.19 -9.44 -10.77
N PHE A 535 -21.37 -8.77 -11.91
CA PHE A 535 -22.24 -7.62 -12.27
C PHE A 535 -23.78 -7.79 -12.04
N PRO A 536 -24.54 -6.70 -11.77
CA PRO A 536 -24.26 -5.32 -12.19
C PRO A 536 -23.76 -4.34 -11.11
N ILE A 537 -23.68 -4.76 -9.86
CA ILE A 537 -23.13 -3.96 -8.75
C ILE A 537 -22.39 -4.92 -7.83
N PRO A 538 -21.08 -4.75 -7.58
CA PRO A 538 -20.34 -5.57 -6.63
C PRO A 538 -21.05 -5.54 -5.27
N GLN A 539 -21.50 -6.70 -4.77
CA GLN A 539 -22.06 -6.79 -3.43
C GLN A 539 -20.93 -7.06 -2.45
N CYS A 540 -20.58 -6.06 -1.66
CA CYS A 540 -19.74 -6.22 -0.48
C CYS A 540 -20.65 -6.28 0.74
N ASP A 541 -20.57 -7.32 1.58
CA ASP A 541 -21.38 -7.42 2.79
C ASP A 541 -20.58 -7.82 4.01
N VAL A 542 -21.03 -7.36 5.17
CA VAL A 542 -20.45 -7.75 6.46
C VAL A 542 -21.06 -9.10 6.88
N TYR A 543 -20.22 -10.04 7.26
CA TYR A 543 -20.61 -11.35 7.79
C TYR A 543 -20.01 -11.56 9.16
N LEU A 544 -20.79 -12.21 10.03
CA LEU A 544 -20.36 -12.71 11.32
C LEU A 544 -20.49 -14.22 11.32
N THR A 545 -19.36 -14.92 11.48
CA THR A 545 -19.31 -16.38 11.54
C THR A 545 -18.76 -16.83 12.88
N PHE A 546 -19.44 -17.76 13.52
CA PHE A 546 -19.03 -18.40 14.76
C PHE A 546 -18.35 -19.74 14.47
N ARG A 547 -17.38 -20.09 15.30
CA ARG A 547 -16.79 -21.43 15.25
C ARG A 547 -17.84 -22.48 15.61
N HIS A 548 -17.92 -23.55 14.83
CA HIS A 548 -18.81 -24.67 15.13
C HIS A 548 -18.20 -26.01 14.71
N GLY A 549 -18.22 -27.00 15.61
CA GLY A 549 -17.69 -28.34 15.33
C GLY A 549 -16.20 -28.35 14.97
N GLY A 550 -15.44 -27.37 15.47
CA GLY A 550 -14.02 -27.18 15.17
C GLY A 550 -13.72 -26.51 13.82
N MET A 551 -14.74 -26.11 13.05
CA MET A 551 -14.60 -25.49 11.72
C MET A 551 -15.23 -24.08 11.68
N TRP A 552 -14.92 -23.32 10.63
CA TRP A 552 -15.43 -21.97 10.35
C TRP A 552 -16.43 -21.92 9.19
N ASN A 553 -16.92 -23.08 8.75
CA ASN A 553 -17.81 -23.17 7.60
C ASN A 553 -19.13 -22.44 7.85
N PRO A 554 -19.64 -21.68 6.86
CA PRO A 554 -20.96 -21.06 6.95
C PRO A 554 -22.07 -22.10 7.16
N VAL A 555 -22.66 -22.13 8.35
CA VAL A 555 -23.77 -23.04 8.69
C VAL A 555 -24.91 -22.27 9.37
N PRO A 556 -26.19 -22.62 9.09
CA PRO A 556 -27.33 -21.95 9.71
C PRO A 556 -27.25 -21.96 11.24
N GLY A 557 -27.41 -20.78 11.86
CA GLY A 557 -27.32 -20.59 13.31
C GLY A 557 -25.91 -20.29 13.84
N PHE A 558 -24.87 -20.37 13.00
CA PHE A 558 -23.50 -19.97 13.32
C PHE A 558 -22.93 -19.02 12.28
N ASP A 559 -23.75 -18.58 11.33
CA ASP A 559 -23.34 -17.72 10.22
C ASP A 559 -24.41 -16.70 9.90
N PHE A 560 -24.04 -15.42 9.95
CA PHE A 560 -24.98 -14.31 9.86
C PHE A 560 -24.50 -13.29 8.83
N ARG A 561 -25.32 -13.06 7.80
CA ARG A 561 -25.17 -11.93 6.88
C ARG A 561 -25.68 -10.67 7.59
N ILE A 562 -24.78 -9.76 7.93
CA ILE A 562 -25.08 -8.55 8.72
C ILE A 562 -25.59 -7.43 7.82
N THR A 563 -25.18 -7.36 6.56
CA THR A 563 -25.66 -6.35 5.59
C THR A 563 -26.12 -7.02 4.29
N ASP A 564 -27.04 -6.38 3.58
CA ASP A 564 -27.57 -6.86 2.29
C ASP A 564 -28.01 -5.72 1.35
N ASP A 565 -27.32 -4.58 1.41
CA ASP A 565 -27.73 -3.33 0.75
C ASP A 565 -26.92 -2.97 -0.52
N GLY A 566 -25.88 -3.75 -0.85
CA GLY A 566 -25.02 -3.51 -2.02
C GLY A 566 -24.10 -2.29 -1.93
N ILE A 567 -23.96 -1.69 -0.75
CA ILE A 567 -23.00 -0.60 -0.48
C ILE A 567 -21.62 -1.21 -0.19
N GLU A 568 -20.53 -0.52 -0.49
CA GLU A 568 -19.19 -1.00 -0.15
C GLU A 568 -18.93 -0.83 1.36
N LYS A 569 -18.33 -1.83 2.02
CA LYS A 569 -18.02 -1.78 3.46
C LYS A 569 -16.54 -2.03 3.73
N ILE A 570 -15.99 -1.33 4.72
CA ILE A 570 -14.63 -1.51 5.23
C ILE A 570 -14.59 -1.35 6.75
N TYR A 571 -13.50 -1.80 7.37
CA TYR A 571 -13.23 -1.67 8.81
C TYR A 571 -14.38 -2.15 9.72
N PRO A 572 -14.80 -3.41 9.64
CA PRO A 572 -15.80 -3.95 10.54
C PRO A 572 -15.20 -4.13 11.95
N TYR A 573 -16.01 -3.89 12.99
CA TYR A 573 -15.61 -4.00 14.40
C TYR A 573 -16.79 -4.53 15.22
N ALA A 574 -16.56 -5.22 16.33
CA ALA A 574 -17.65 -5.70 17.19
C ALA A 574 -17.29 -5.71 18.68
N VAL A 575 -18.33 -5.55 19.51
CA VAL A 575 -18.28 -5.76 20.95
C VAL A 575 -19.50 -6.56 21.40
N GLN A 576 -19.39 -7.25 22.54
CA GLN A 576 -20.52 -7.96 23.14
C GLN A 576 -20.85 -7.35 24.50
N ASP A 577 -22.13 -7.07 24.74
CA ASP A 577 -22.60 -6.59 26.04
C ASP A 577 -22.86 -7.73 27.04
N SER A 578 -23.15 -7.35 28.30
CA SER A 578 -23.42 -8.27 29.41
C SER A 578 -24.65 -9.17 29.20
N MET A 579 -25.56 -8.78 28.31
CA MET A 579 -26.74 -9.57 27.93
C MET A 579 -26.44 -10.57 26.80
N GLY A 580 -25.21 -10.55 26.28
CA GLY A 580 -24.76 -11.40 25.18
C GLY A 580 -25.15 -10.87 23.80
N VAL A 581 -25.67 -9.63 23.70
CA VAL A 581 -25.96 -8.99 22.41
C VAL A 581 -24.64 -8.52 21.79
N ILE A 582 -24.46 -8.84 20.52
CA ILE A 582 -23.28 -8.43 19.75
C ILE A 582 -23.65 -7.16 19.00
N TRP A 583 -22.85 -6.11 19.18
CA TRP A 583 -22.95 -4.83 18.50
C TRP A 583 -21.87 -4.75 17.44
N ILE A 584 -22.29 -4.62 16.20
CA ILE A 584 -21.45 -4.74 15.01
C ILE A 584 -21.39 -3.39 14.33
N PHE A 585 -20.19 -2.89 14.07
CA PHE A 585 -19.91 -1.59 13.48
C PHE A 585 -19.16 -1.77 12.17
N TRP A 586 -19.35 -0.87 11.21
CA TRP A 586 -18.56 -0.84 9.99
C TRP A 586 -18.57 0.55 9.36
N THR A 587 -17.62 0.80 8.46
CA THR A 587 -17.64 1.97 7.57
C THR A 587 -18.37 1.60 6.29
N ALA A 588 -19.43 2.33 5.93
CA ALA A 588 -20.10 2.24 4.64
C ALA A 588 -19.59 3.35 3.71
N LEU A 589 -19.18 2.99 2.50
CA LEU A 589 -18.66 3.92 1.49
C LEU A 589 -19.74 4.22 0.46
N TYR A 590 -20.22 5.46 0.47
CA TYR A 590 -21.13 5.99 -0.54
C TYR A 590 -20.33 6.75 -1.61
N SER A 591 -21.01 7.18 -2.67
CA SER A 591 -20.35 7.82 -3.83
C SER A 591 -19.62 9.13 -3.52
N SER A 592 -20.02 9.84 -2.46
CA SER A 592 -19.37 11.10 -2.04
C SER A 592 -18.78 11.07 -0.64
N ASP A 593 -19.33 10.26 0.26
CA ASP A 593 -19.06 10.35 1.71
C ASP A 593 -18.93 8.94 2.32
N SER A 594 -18.36 8.86 3.53
CA SER A 594 -18.32 7.63 4.33
C SER A 594 -19.10 7.80 5.64
N TYR A 595 -19.72 6.71 6.11
CA TYR A 595 -20.49 6.71 7.35
C TYR A 595 -20.17 5.51 8.24
N VAL A 596 -20.19 5.73 9.55
CA VAL A 596 -20.15 4.67 10.54
C VAL A 596 -21.57 4.21 10.86
N LEU A 597 -21.80 2.92 10.63
CA LEU A 597 -23.08 2.26 10.86
C LEU A 597 -22.93 1.21 11.96
N CYS A 598 -24.04 0.88 12.61
CA CYS A 598 -24.12 -0.15 13.63
C CYS A 598 -25.35 -1.05 13.43
N ARG A 599 -25.23 -2.33 13.80
CA ARG A 599 -26.34 -3.28 13.87
C ARG A 599 -26.13 -4.24 15.04
N SER A 600 -27.20 -4.58 15.74
CA SER A 600 -27.16 -5.57 16.82
C SER A 600 -27.54 -6.98 16.34
N LEU A 601 -26.99 -7.99 17.00
CA LEU A 601 -27.38 -9.39 16.90
C LEU A 601 -27.69 -9.94 18.30
N SER A 602 -28.94 -10.34 18.53
CA SER A 602 -29.39 -10.94 19.79
C SER A 602 -29.93 -12.35 19.53
N GLY A 603 -29.16 -13.37 19.92
CA GLY A 603 -29.40 -14.73 19.44
C GLY A 603 -29.32 -14.78 17.91
N ASP A 604 -30.39 -15.20 17.25
CA ASP A 604 -30.49 -15.23 15.78
C ASP A 604 -31.19 -13.99 15.18
N LEU A 605 -31.56 -13.00 16.00
CA LEU A 605 -32.31 -11.82 15.59
C LEU A 605 -31.38 -10.64 15.31
N LEU A 606 -31.36 -10.21 14.05
CA LEU A 606 -30.70 -8.99 13.62
C LEU A 606 -31.59 -7.76 13.90
N GLY A 607 -31.01 -6.76 14.56
CA GLY A 607 -31.62 -5.45 14.78
C GLY A 607 -31.74 -4.61 13.52
N THR A 608 -32.24 -3.39 13.65
CA THR A 608 -32.19 -2.36 12.61
C THR A 608 -30.77 -1.83 12.45
N ILE A 609 -30.46 -1.31 11.26
CA ILE A 609 -29.20 -0.61 10.99
C ILE A 609 -29.35 0.83 11.48
N ASP A 610 -28.47 1.25 12.37
CA ASP A 610 -28.36 2.61 12.86
C ASP A 610 -27.18 3.33 12.20
N THR A 611 -27.38 4.57 11.76
CA THR A 611 -26.29 5.44 11.30
C THR A 611 -25.80 6.27 12.47
N LEU A 612 -24.55 6.08 12.88
CA LEU A 612 -23.97 6.79 14.03
C LEU A 612 -23.48 8.19 13.62
N GLY A 613 -22.73 8.27 12.52
CA GLY A 613 -22.17 9.54 12.06
C GLY A 613 -21.36 9.40 10.79
N GLU A 614 -20.96 10.53 10.23
CA GLU A 614 -20.06 10.61 9.07
C GLU A 614 -18.63 10.30 9.49
N GLY A 615 -17.92 9.49 8.71
CA GLY A 615 -16.55 9.10 8.96
C GLY A 615 -16.26 7.61 8.77
N SER A 616 -15.10 7.17 9.26
CA SER A 616 -14.52 5.86 9.03
C SER A 616 -13.75 5.31 10.24
N MET A 617 -13.37 4.03 10.16
CA MET A 617 -12.57 3.30 11.16
C MET A 617 -13.21 3.30 12.56
N PRO A 618 -14.41 2.71 12.71
CA PRO A 618 -15.03 2.60 14.03
C PRO A 618 -14.22 1.68 14.94
N VAL A 619 -14.10 2.09 16.20
CA VAL A 619 -13.71 1.23 17.33
C VAL A 619 -14.72 1.38 18.44
N ALA A 620 -15.00 0.31 19.17
CA ALA A 620 -16.02 0.32 20.20
C ALA A 620 -15.60 -0.45 21.46
N ILE A 621 -16.23 -0.13 22.59
CA ILE A 621 -16.02 -0.82 23.87
C ILE A 621 -17.29 -0.77 24.72
N VAL A 622 -17.48 -1.78 25.57
CA VAL A 622 -18.50 -1.80 26.62
C VAL A 622 -17.82 -1.44 27.93
N ASP A 623 -18.28 -0.39 28.59
CA ASP A 623 -17.72 0.09 29.85
C ASP A 623 -18.19 -0.76 31.07
N GLY A 624 -17.66 -0.46 32.25
CA GLY A 624 -17.98 -1.18 33.48
C GLY A 624 -19.45 -1.07 33.94
N ASP A 625 -20.19 -0.08 33.43
CA ASP A 625 -21.62 0.12 33.70
C ASP A 625 -22.51 -0.54 32.61
N GLY A 626 -21.91 -1.10 31.56
CA GLY A 626 -22.60 -1.74 30.44
C GLY A 626 -22.98 -0.79 29.31
N ILE A 627 -22.47 0.44 29.31
CA ILE A 627 -22.70 1.43 28.27
C ILE A 627 -21.76 1.14 27.09
N ILE A 628 -22.29 1.23 25.88
CA ILE A 628 -21.50 1.01 24.65
C ILE A 628 -20.95 2.34 24.18
N HIS A 629 -19.64 2.44 24.04
CA HIS A 629 -18.95 3.59 23.46
C HIS A 629 -18.44 3.24 22.07
N SER A 630 -18.69 4.10 21.08
CA SER A 630 -18.10 4.00 19.74
C SER A 630 -17.35 5.28 19.40
N PHE A 631 -16.18 5.12 18.79
CA PHE A 631 -15.29 6.19 18.36
C PHE A 631 -14.95 6.02 16.88
N TRP A 632 -14.77 7.12 16.15
CA TRP A 632 -14.38 7.08 14.74
C TRP A 632 -13.74 8.40 14.31
N ARG A 633 -13.16 8.42 13.11
CA ARG A 633 -12.60 9.64 12.51
C ARG A 633 -13.46 10.16 11.37
N ASP A 634 -13.59 11.48 11.22
CA ASP A 634 -14.16 12.10 10.02
C ASP A 634 -13.11 12.28 8.90
N GLU A 635 -13.51 12.88 7.78
CA GLU A 635 -12.64 13.13 6.62
C GLU A 635 -11.47 14.10 6.91
N ASN A 636 -11.60 14.93 7.95
CA ASN A 636 -10.53 15.81 8.42
C ASN A 636 -9.63 15.11 9.45
N GLY A 637 -9.92 13.85 9.78
CA GLY A 637 -9.22 13.05 10.78
C GLY A 637 -9.60 13.40 12.22
N PHE A 638 -10.70 14.13 12.46
CA PHE A 638 -11.14 14.48 13.80
C PHE A 638 -11.86 13.31 14.48
N CYS A 639 -11.67 13.14 15.79
CA CYS A 639 -12.29 12.05 16.53
C CYS A 639 -13.70 12.43 17.00
N TRP A 640 -14.63 11.54 16.71
CA TRP A 640 -16.01 11.58 17.18
C TRP A 640 -16.29 10.42 18.12
N HIS A 641 -17.25 10.61 19.02
CA HIS A 641 -17.70 9.67 20.03
C HIS A 641 -19.23 9.65 20.09
N VAL A 642 -19.79 8.48 20.36
CA VAL A 642 -21.18 8.32 20.77
C VAL A 642 -21.27 7.23 21.83
N GLU A 643 -22.19 7.40 22.77
CA GLU A 643 -22.51 6.39 23.78
C GLU A 643 -23.93 5.88 23.61
N LYS A 644 -24.15 4.63 24.00
CA LYS A 644 -25.47 4.01 24.00
C LYS A 644 -25.76 3.37 25.36
N ASP A 645 -26.83 3.87 25.96
CA ASP A 645 -27.53 3.27 27.09
C ASP A 645 -28.82 2.61 26.54
N ASP A 646 -29.99 3.21 26.73
CA ASP A 646 -31.25 2.77 26.09
C ASP A 646 -31.27 3.01 24.56
N ASP A 647 -30.85 4.20 24.12
CA ASP A 647 -30.75 4.63 22.72
C ASP A 647 -29.37 5.28 22.47
N TRP A 648 -28.99 5.48 21.20
CA TRP A 648 -27.79 6.24 20.87
C TRP A 648 -27.94 7.71 21.28
N ASN A 649 -27.01 8.20 22.10
CA ASN A 649 -26.94 9.60 22.48
C ASN A 649 -26.50 10.48 21.30
N GLU A 650 -26.51 11.79 21.51
CA GLU A 650 -26.05 12.72 20.50
C GLU A 650 -24.54 12.59 20.28
N THR A 651 -24.10 12.52 19.03
CA THR A 651 -22.68 12.43 18.71
C THR A 651 -21.91 13.66 19.17
N GLU A 652 -20.73 13.42 19.74
CA GLU A 652 -19.84 14.44 20.26
C GLU A 652 -18.47 14.35 19.58
N GLN A 653 -17.90 15.48 19.17
CA GLN A 653 -16.51 15.54 18.72
C GLN A 653 -15.60 15.66 19.94
N ILE A 654 -14.69 14.71 20.12
CA ILE A 654 -13.80 14.60 21.28
C ILE A 654 -12.31 14.82 20.93
N TRP A 655 -12.01 15.14 19.68
CA TRP A 655 -10.67 15.56 19.26
C TRP A 655 -10.72 16.34 17.95
N ALA A 656 -9.98 17.45 17.89
CA ALA A 656 -9.90 18.29 16.69
C ALA A 656 -8.50 18.88 16.46
N ALA A 657 -7.53 18.51 17.30
CA ALA A 657 -6.21 19.14 17.26
C ALA A 657 -5.43 18.71 16.01
N HIS A 658 -5.47 17.40 15.70
CA HIS A 658 -4.70 16.76 14.64
C HIS A 658 -5.48 15.57 14.07
N ALA A 659 -5.18 15.15 12.84
CA ALA A 659 -5.78 13.94 12.28
C ALA A 659 -5.35 12.69 13.07
N ILE A 660 -6.32 11.84 13.45
CA ILE A 660 -6.06 10.58 14.16
C ILE A 660 -5.81 9.42 13.18
N LEU A 661 -4.90 8.54 13.57
CA LEU A 661 -4.51 7.33 12.85
C LEU A 661 -4.52 6.12 13.80
N ASN A 662 -4.94 4.96 13.27
CA ASN A 662 -4.92 3.65 13.95
C ASN A 662 -5.47 3.71 15.40
N PRO A 663 -6.71 4.19 15.59
CA PRO A 663 -7.28 4.25 16.93
C PRO A 663 -7.53 2.85 17.50
N MET A 664 -7.37 2.69 18.81
CA MET A 664 -7.79 1.53 19.58
C MET A 664 -8.37 1.96 20.92
N THR A 665 -9.17 1.10 21.55
CA THR A 665 -9.75 1.39 22.87
C THR A 665 -9.58 0.23 23.84
N THR A 666 -9.47 0.55 25.13
CA THR A 666 -9.44 -0.38 26.26
C THR A 666 -10.12 0.28 27.47
N LEU A 667 -10.46 -0.51 28.48
CA LEU A 667 -10.90 0.02 29.77
C LEU A 667 -9.71 0.37 30.65
N ASP A 668 -9.88 1.43 31.44
CA ASP A 668 -9.04 1.69 32.60
C ASP A 668 -9.47 0.84 33.82
N ASN A 669 -8.76 1.02 34.94
CA ASN A 669 -9.01 0.26 36.16
C ASN A 669 -10.33 0.62 36.85
N ASP A 670 -10.95 1.75 36.50
CA ASP A 670 -12.27 2.16 37.00
C ASP A 670 -13.40 1.70 36.04
N GLY A 671 -13.05 0.96 34.98
CA GLY A 671 -13.99 0.47 33.98
C GLY A 671 -14.45 1.55 33.00
N GLN A 672 -13.74 2.68 32.91
CA GLN A 672 -14.05 3.76 31.97
C GLN A 672 -13.29 3.58 30.64
N PRO A 673 -13.84 4.07 29.52
CA PRO A 673 -13.19 3.95 28.22
C PRO A 673 -11.97 4.87 28.10
N ALA A 674 -10.89 4.30 27.57
CA ALA A 674 -9.70 5.02 27.11
C ALA A 674 -9.43 4.70 25.63
N LEU A 675 -9.14 5.74 24.86
CA LEU A 675 -8.82 5.69 23.44
C LEU A 675 -7.35 6.05 23.23
N PHE A 676 -6.61 5.23 22.46
CA PHE A 676 -5.21 5.44 22.10
C PHE A 676 -5.11 5.57 20.57
N PHE A 677 -4.31 6.50 20.09
CA PHE A 677 -4.18 6.76 18.65
C PHE A 677 -2.87 7.50 18.34
N ALA A 678 -2.42 7.40 17.09
CA ALA A 678 -1.35 8.22 16.57
C ALA A 678 -1.91 9.54 15.99
N ALA A 679 -1.22 10.65 16.21
CA ALA A 679 -1.61 11.95 15.66
C ALA A 679 -0.40 12.84 15.36
N GLN A 680 -0.48 13.62 14.28
CA GLN A 680 0.61 14.51 13.84
C GLN A 680 0.69 15.77 14.70
N HIS A 681 1.64 15.85 15.63
CA HIS A 681 1.79 17.00 16.53
C HIS A 681 2.78 18.07 16.00
N SER A 682 3.68 17.72 15.08
CA SER A 682 4.61 18.66 14.42
C SER A 682 4.61 18.48 12.90
N GLU A 683 5.17 19.45 12.15
CA GLU A 683 5.22 19.40 10.67
C GLU A 683 5.95 18.16 10.10
N ALA A 684 6.65 17.38 10.93
CA ALA A 684 7.47 16.24 10.48
C ALA A 684 7.09 14.86 11.05
N ASN A 685 6.50 14.75 12.25
CA ASN A 685 6.32 13.45 12.94
C ASN A 685 4.94 13.26 13.60
N THR A 686 4.49 12.01 13.64
CA THR A 686 3.35 11.54 14.46
C THR A 686 3.79 11.08 15.85
N GLU A 687 2.89 11.19 16.82
CA GLU A 687 3.11 10.83 18.23
C GLU A 687 1.89 10.05 18.75
N ILE A 688 2.06 9.26 19.82
CA ILE A 688 0.95 8.53 20.45
C ILE A 688 0.28 9.40 21.52
N TRP A 689 -1.05 9.44 21.44
CA TRP A 689 -1.93 10.18 22.33
C TRP A 689 -2.96 9.25 22.97
N MET A 690 -3.48 9.71 24.10
CA MET A 690 -4.60 9.09 24.81
C MET A 690 -5.73 10.10 24.99
N ILE A 691 -6.97 9.64 24.87
CA ILE A 691 -8.17 10.30 25.40
C ILE A 691 -8.80 9.36 26.43
N SER A 692 -9.11 9.87 27.62
CA SER A 692 -9.70 9.09 28.73
C SER A 692 -10.74 9.93 29.49
N ARG A 693 -11.52 9.30 30.37
CA ARG A 693 -12.49 10.00 31.23
C ARG A 693 -11.87 10.33 32.59
N SER A 694 -12.13 11.56 33.06
CA SER A 694 -11.82 11.97 34.43
C SER A 694 -12.94 12.87 34.96
N GLU A 695 -13.54 12.50 36.09
CA GLU A 695 -14.68 13.22 36.69
C GLU A 695 -15.85 13.48 35.72
N GLY A 696 -16.06 12.57 34.76
CA GLY A 696 -17.11 12.67 33.75
C GLY A 696 -16.77 13.54 32.53
N GLU A 697 -15.57 14.12 32.46
CA GLU A 697 -15.11 14.89 31.30
C GLU A 697 -14.05 14.13 30.49
N TRP A 698 -13.99 14.39 29.18
CA TRP A 698 -12.92 13.88 28.32
C TRP A 698 -11.63 14.67 28.55
N ILE A 699 -10.57 13.95 28.88
CA ILE A 699 -9.22 14.49 29.01
C ILE A 699 -8.29 13.83 27.99
N THR A 700 -7.29 14.56 27.54
CA THR A 700 -6.28 14.06 26.61
C THR A 700 -4.88 14.26 27.15
N GLY A 701 -4.03 13.26 26.92
CA GLY A 701 -2.63 13.25 27.32
C GLY A 701 -1.75 12.72 26.21
N ARG A 702 -0.59 13.35 26.04
CA ARG A 702 0.44 12.90 25.11
C ARG A 702 1.29 11.82 25.78
N LEU A 703 1.54 10.70 25.09
CA LEU A 703 2.26 9.56 25.66
C LEU A 703 3.72 9.46 25.18
N THR A 704 4.00 9.87 23.94
CA THR A 704 5.33 9.74 23.33
C THR A 704 5.88 11.06 22.80
N ASN A 705 7.20 11.18 22.80
CA ASN A 705 7.95 12.34 22.29
C ASN A 705 9.33 11.90 21.83
N TYR A 706 9.35 11.04 20.82
CA TYR A 706 10.58 10.54 20.22
C TYR A 706 10.83 11.23 18.89
N ASP A 707 12.09 11.20 18.46
CA ASP A 707 12.41 11.55 17.09
C ASP A 707 11.86 10.46 16.15
N GLY A 708 11.26 10.83 15.02
CA GLY A 708 10.60 9.90 14.09
C GLY A 708 9.09 9.77 14.32
N SER A 709 8.38 9.19 13.34
CA SER A 709 6.92 9.07 13.37
C SER A 709 6.46 7.84 14.17
N ASP A 710 5.65 8.05 15.20
CA ASP A 710 5.02 6.98 15.98
C ASP A 710 3.67 6.56 15.38
N MET A 711 3.39 5.26 15.28
CA MET A 711 2.16 4.70 14.68
C MET A 711 1.73 3.37 15.32
N SER A 712 0.48 2.95 15.03
CA SER A 712 -0.12 1.68 15.45
C SER A 712 0.01 1.36 16.95
N PRO A 713 -0.53 2.21 17.85
CA PRO A 713 -0.42 1.98 19.28
C PRO A 713 -1.22 0.75 19.73
N THR A 714 -0.65 0.01 20.68
CA THR A 714 -1.36 -0.99 21.50
C THR A 714 -1.15 -0.69 22.98
N ALA A 715 -2.24 -0.62 23.76
CA ALA A 715 -2.17 -0.24 25.16
C ALA A 715 -3.10 -1.07 26.06
N VAL A 716 -2.68 -1.30 27.30
CA VAL A 716 -3.49 -1.87 28.37
C VAL A 716 -3.19 -1.19 29.70
N PHE A 717 -4.21 -1.04 30.55
CA PHE A 717 -4.01 -0.62 31.93
C PHE A 717 -3.59 -1.82 32.78
N MET A 718 -2.47 -1.69 33.47
CA MET A 718 -2.01 -2.69 34.42
C MET A 718 -2.83 -2.60 35.71
N PRO A 719 -2.98 -3.69 36.48
CA PRO A 719 -3.71 -3.68 37.75
C PRO A 719 -3.19 -2.66 38.77
N THR A 720 -1.93 -2.25 38.62
CA THR A 720 -1.25 -1.23 39.44
C THR A 720 -1.61 0.21 39.06
N GLY A 721 -2.26 0.44 37.92
CA GLY A 721 -2.72 1.75 37.45
C GLY A 721 -1.82 2.42 36.41
N GLU A 722 -0.66 1.85 36.10
CA GLU A 722 0.16 2.31 34.98
C GLU A 722 -0.34 1.76 33.64
N ILE A 723 0.03 2.41 32.54
CA ILE A 723 -0.26 1.98 31.18
C ILE A 723 0.96 1.21 30.64
N LEU A 724 0.74 -0.01 30.14
CA LEU A 724 1.69 -0.67 29.26
C LEU A 724 1.34 -0.28 27.82
N LEU A 725 2.22 0.50 27.18
CA LEU A 725 2.07 0.98 25.81
C LEU A 725 3.14 0.36 24.90
N ALA A 726 2.74 -0.14 23.73
CA ALA A 726 3.61 -0.53 22.63
C ALA A 726 3.23 0.21 21.34
N TRP A 727 4.19 0.52 20.47
CA TRP A 727 3.97 1.24 19.22
C TRP A 727 5.15 1.09 18.25
N ILE A 728 4.96 1.46 16.98
CA ILE A 728 6.03 1.51 15.95
C ILE A 728 6.56 2.93 15.85
N ASN A 729 7.88 3.12 15.77
CA ASN A 729 8.53 4.41 15.55
C ASN A 729 9.42 4.37 14.30
N GLY A 730 9.20 5.27 13.35
CA GLY A 730 10.00 5.42 12.14
C GLY A 730 10.97 6.59 12.24
N TYR A 731 12.20 6.32 12.69
CA TYR A 731 13.27 7.33 12.83
C TYR A 731 14.36 7.11 11.77
N ASN A 732 14.73 8.15 11.03
CA ASN A 732 15.78 8.09 9.97
C ASN A 732 15.61 6.97 8.94
N GLY A 733 14.38 6.58 8.61
CA GLY A 733 14.10 5.49 7.65
C GLY A 733 14.21 4.08 8.24
N GLU A 734 14.41 3.93 9.55
CA GLU A 734 14.34 2.65 10.26
C GLU A 734 13.05 2.58 11.08
N LEU A 735 12.24 1.53 10.85
CA LEU A 735 11.15 1.17 11.75
C LEU A 735 11.69 0.39 12.93
N SER A 736 11.38 0.88 14.13
CA SER A 736 11.70 0.22 15.39
C SER A 736 10.44 0.08 16.21
N VAL A 737 10.20 -1.11 16.74
CA VAL A 737 9.09 -1.26 17.69
C VAL A 737 9.55 -0.88 19.08
N ARG A 738 8.72 -0.09 19.74
CA ARG A 738 8.99 0.49 21.06
C ARG A 738 7.88 0.10 22.02
N TRP A 739 8.23 0.12 23.29
CA TRP A 739 7.28 -0.05 24.37
C TRP A 739 7.71 0.75 25.59
N LYS A 740 6.75 1.01 26.48
CA LYS A 740 6.96 1.78 27.70
C LYS A 740 5.86 1.47 28.72
N ILE A 741 6.26 1.37 29.99
CA ILE A 741 5.33 1.49 31.12
C ILE A 741 5.24 2.97 31.48
N ILE A 742 4.04 3.51 31.50
CA ILE A 742 3.76 4.92 31.75
C ILE A 742 2.96 5.02 33.05
N ASP A 743 3.57 5.65 34.06
CA ASP A 743 2.85 6.09 35.26
C ASP A 743 1.82 7.16 34.85
N THR A 744 0.55 6.84 35.03
CA THR A 744 -0.58 7.71 34.65
C THR A 744 -0.56 9.05 35.37
N THR A 745 0.06 9.14 36.55
CA THR A 745 0.20 10.39 37.31
C THR A 745 1.21 11.36 36.69
N THR A 746 2.04 10.89 35.76
CA THR A 746 3.06 11.70 35.07
C THR A 746 2.56 12.31 33.77
N ILE A 747 1.38 11.89 33.29
CA ILE A 747 0.81 12.35 32.03
C ILE A 747 0.21 13.74 32.24
N GLU A 748 0.68 14.73 31.46
CA GLU A 748 0.07 16.06 31.45
C GLU A 748 -1.27 16.00 30.69
N CYS A 749 -2.34 15.70 31.43
CA CYS A 749 -3.69 15.65 30.88
C CYS A 749 -4.32 17.04 30.80
N LYS A 750 -4.99 17.33 29.68
CA LYS A 750 -5.76 18.56 29.46
C LYS A 750 -7.19 18.20 29.12
N PRO A 751 -8.18 19.01 29.54
CA PRO A 751 -9.54 18.86 29.03
C PRO A 751 -9.53 18.91 27.51
N VAL A 752 -10.27 18.00 26.88
CA VAL A 752 -10.46 18.01 25.43
C VAL A 752 -11.10 19.35 25.04
N SER A 753 -10.45 20.08 24.13
CA SER A 753 -11.04 21.31 23.58
C SER A 753 -12.16 20.93 22.62
N LYS A 754 -13.42 21.10 23.03
CA LYS A 754 -14.57 21.01 22.12
C LYS A 754 -14.52 22.23 21.19
N PRO A 755 -14.28 22.10 19.88
CA PRO A 755 -14.44 23.24 18.99
C PRO A 755 -15.90 23.74 19.09
N ALA A 756 -16.11 25.04 18.87
CA ALA A 756 -17.46 25.58 18.75
C ALA A 756 -18.07 25.09 17.42
N ILE A 757 -18.59 23.85 17.42
CA ILE A 757 -19.29 23.30 16.27
C ILE A 757 -20.56 24.15 16.10
N LYS A 758 -20.70 24.75 14.93
CA LYS A 758 -21.87 25.58 14.63
C LYS A 758 -23.04 24.65 14.35
N GLU A 759 -24.21 24.96 14.91
CA GLU A 759 -25.41 24.16 14.69
C GLU A 759 -26.37 24.84 13.71
N PHE A 760 -27.13 24.00 13.00
CA PHE A 760 -28.32 24.45 12.29
C PHE A 760 -29.49 24.58 13.26
N THR A 761 -30.33 25.58 13.08
CA THR A 761 -31.66 25.65 13.72
C THR A 761 -32.70 25.26 12.68
N ALA A 762 -33.46 24.19 12.92
CA ALA A 762 -34.46 23.66 11.99
C ALA A 762 -35.84 23.57 12.68
N TYR A 763 -36.84 24.31 12.21
CA TYR A 763 -38.18 24.32 12.83
C TYR A 763 -39.31 24.69 11.85
N PRO A 764 -40.53 24.16 12.02
CA PRO A 764 -40.89 23.07 12.93
C PRO A 764 -40.38 21.71 12.40
N ASN A 765 -39.74 20.93 13.26
CA ASN A 765 -39.26 19.55 13.04
C ASN A 765 -39.46 18.81 14.38
N PRO A 766 -40.00 17.58 14.44
CA PRO A 766 -40.33 16.67 13.33
C PRO A 766 -41.72 16.89 12.67
N PHE A 767 -41.87 16.34 11.46
CA PHE A 767 -43.14 16.13 10.71
C PHE A 767 -43.80 17.37 10.08
N ASN A 768 -43.04 18.18 9.34
CA ASN A 768 -43.62 19.26 8.53
C ASN A 768 -42.99 19.29 7.14
N ASP A 769 -43.83 19.49 6.13
CA ASP A 769 -43.39 19.69 4.73
C ASP A 769 -42.56 20.95 4.57
N VAL A 770 -42.69 21.89 5.50
CA VAL A 770 -41.97 23.16 5.40
C VAL A 770 -41.22 23.46 6.68
N ILE A 771 -39.90 23.48 6.55
CA ILE A 771 -38.94 23.65 7.64
C ILE A 771 -38.17 24.95 7.41
N MET A 772 -38.12 25.80 8.42
CA MET A 772 -37.20 26.94 8.48
C MET A 772 -35.84 26.43 8.91
N ILE A 773 -34.81 26.71 8.13
CA ILE A 773 -33.42 26.32 8.39
C ILE A 773 -32.58 27.58 8.52
N GLU A 774 -31.92 27.74 9.67
CA GLU A 774 -31.05 28.87 9.98
C GLU A 774 -29.64 28.39 10.34
N TRP A 775 -28.61 29.10 9.85
CA TRP A 775 -27.20 28.86 10.19
C TRP A 775 -26.34 30.12 10.03
N SER A 776 -25.14 30.12 10.61
CA SER A 776 -24.31 31.35 10.75
C SER A 776 -23.21 31.56 9.69
N SER A 777 -23.12 30.73 8.63
CA SER A 777 -21.99 30.73 7.64
C SER A 777 -22.38 31.23 6.25
N ILE A 778 -21.41 31.74 5.48
CA ILE A 778 -21.61 32.15 4.07
C ILE A 778 -21.65 30.94 3.13
N THR A 779 -21.26 29.76 3.62
CA THR A 779 -21.25 28.52 2.84
C THR A 779 -22.67 28.01 2.63
N ASP A 780 -22.93 27.52 1.41
CA ASP A 780 -24.19 26.89 1.04
C ASP A 780 -24.42 25.63 1.89
N ALA A 781 -25.64 25.46 2.38
CA ALA A 781 -26.05 24.24 3.07
C ALA A 781 -26.70 23.27 2.09
N ARG A 782 -26.32 21.99 2.12
CA ARG A 782 -26.88 20.94 1.28
C ARG A 782 -27.92 20.16 2.07
N ILE A 783 -29.04 19.86 1.44
CA ILE A 783 -29.98 18.85 1.93
C ILE A 783 -29.65 17.56 1.21
N VAL A 784 -29.35 16.51 1.97
CA VAL A 784 -29.08 15.18 1.44
C VAL A 784 -30.14 14.18 1.89
N ASP A 785 -30.47 13.22 1.03
CA ASP A 785 -31.31 12.09 1.38
C ASP A 785 -30.54 11.02 2.18
N ILE A 786 -31.23 9.96 2.62
CA ILE A 786 -30.60 8.85 3.37
C ILE A 786 -29.56 8.06 2.56
N SER A 787 -29.52 8.24 1.24
CA SER A 787 -28.56 7.59 0.35
C SER A 787 -27.36 8.49 0.05
N GLY A 788 -27.28 9.68 0.69
CA GLY A 788 -26.21 10.65 0.51
C GLY A 788 -26.38 11.57 -0.71
N ASN A 789 -27.45 11.42 -1.49
CA ASN A 789 -27.64 12.27 -2.67
C ASN A 789 -28.06 13.68 -2.25
N VAL A 790 -27.42 14.70 -2.82
CA VAL A 790 -27.85 16.09 -2.66
C VAL A 790 -29.19 16.28 -3.37
N VAL A 791 -30.25 16.52 -2.60
CA VAL A 791 -31.60 16.77 -3.11
C VAL A 791 -31.91 18.25 -3.26
N ASP A 792 -31.27 19.11 -2.45
CA ASP A 792 -31.37 20.56 -2.55
C ASP A 792 -30.10 21.26 -2.05
N ILE A 793 -29.89 22.49 -2.51
CA ILE A 793 -28.83 23.39 -2.05
C ILE A 793 -29.47 24.71 -1.57
N LEU A 794 -29.13 25.13 -0.36
CA LEU A 794 -29.64 26.32 0.31
C LEU A 794 -28.51 27.34 0.44
N SER A 795 -28.58 28.42 -0.34
CA SER A 795 -27.53 29.45 -0.35
C SER A 795 -27.77 30.62 0.62
N ASN A 796 -28.92 30.64 1.33
CA ASN A 796 -29.28 31.74 2.24
C ASN A 796 -29.44 31.25 3.68
N ARG A 797 -28.69 31.86 4.61
CA ARG A 797 -28.58 31.61 6.07
C ARG A 797 -29.88 31.53 6.88
N ASN A 798 -31.02 31.85 6.27
CA ASN A 798 -32.36 31.74 6.85
C ASN A 798 -33.32 31.41 5.70
N THR A 799 -33.47 30.13 5.43
CA THR A 799 -34.20 29.62 4.26
C THR A 799 -35.36 28.74 4.69
N ARG A 800 -36.46 28.88 3.96
CA ARG A 800 -37.60 27.97 4.04
C ARG A 800 -37.35 26.82 3.07
N TRP A 801 -37.09 25.62 3.60
CA TRP A 801 -37.03 24.40 2.79
C TRP A 801 -38.42 23.77 2.71
N ASN A 802 -38.87 23.47 1.50
CA ASN A 802 -40.16 22.83 1.25
C ASN A 802 -39.94 21.40 0.72
N ALA A 803 -40.15 20.43 1.59
CA ALA A 803 -39.99 19.01 1.32
C ALA A 803 -41.16 18.39 0.54
N SER A 804 -42.25 19.13 0.25
CA SER A 804 -43.43 18.58 -0.45
C SER A 804 -43.14 17.99 -1.84
N SER A 805 -42.01 18.34 -2.44
CA SER A 805 -41.54 17.79 -3.73
C SER A 805 -40.70 16.53 -3.60
N HIS A 806 -40.39 16.09 -2.38
CA HIS A 806 -39.51 14.96 -2.09
C HIS A 806 -40.27 13.80 -1.43
N PRO A 807 -39.79 12.55 -1.53
CA PRO A 807 -40.41 11.41 -0.86
C PRO A 807 -40.43 11.55 0.67
N SER A 808 -41.40 10.92 1.34
CA SER A 808 -41.35 10.82 2.81
C SER A 808 -40.11 10.05 3.24
N GLY A 809 -39.37 10.60 4.21
CA GLY A 809 -38.07 10.07 4.59
C GLY A 809 -37.30 10.95 5.55
N VAL A 810 -36.10 10.49 5.88
CA VAL A 810 -35.12 11.23 6.67
C VAL A 810 -34.19 11.97 5.72
N TYR A 811 -33.89 13.22 6.06
CA TYR A 811 -32.94 14.06 5.32
C TYR A 811 -31.94 14.66 6.31
N PHE A 812 -30.81 15.11 5.78
CA PHE A 812 -29.75 15.74 6.58
C PHE A 812 -29.34 17.09 5.98
N ILE A 813 -29.13 18.07 6.85
CA ILE A 813 -28.60 19.39 6.50
C ILE A 813 -27.09 19.36 6.73
N LYS A 814 -26.30 19.66 5.69
CA LYS A 814 -24.83 19.69 5.73
C LYS A 814 -24.27 21.07 5.33
N ALA A 815 -23.22 21.54 5.99
CA ALA A 815 -22.37 22.65 5.52
C ALA A 815 -21.01 22.59 6.23
N ASP A 816 -19.97 23.09 5.58
CA ASP A 816 -18.60 23.09 6.13
C ASP A 816 -18.54 23.78 7.50
N GLY A 817 -18.01 23.07 8.50
CA GLY A 817 -17.87 23.54 9.87
C GLY A 817 -19.17 23.56 10.68
N TYR A 818 -20.20 22.81 10.26
CA TYR A 818 -21.46 22.61 11.00
C TYR A 818 -21.70 21.16 11.38
N LYS A 819 -22.37 20.95 12.50
CA LYS A 819 -22.93 19.64 12.86
C LYS A 819 -24.03 19.27 11.86
N THR A 820 -23.91 18.11 11.22
CA THR A 820 -24.96 17.57 10.36
C THR A 820 -26.27 17.46 11.14
N LYS A 821 -27.36 18.03 10.60
CA LYS A 821 -28.66 18.06 11.30
C LYS A 821 -29.71 17.23 10.60
N ARG A 822 -30.25 16.25 11.32
CA ARG A 822 -31.36 15.39 10.87
C ARG A 822 -32.69 16.15 10.84
N ILE A 823 -33.42 16.02 9.73
CA ILE A 823 -34.80 16.51 9.56
C ILE A 823 -35.68 15.40 8.97
N VAL A 824 -36.97 15.40 9.29
CA VAL A 824 -37.91 14.34 8.88
C VAL A 824 -39.09 14.95 8.13
N HIS A 825 -39.34 14.44 6.93
CA HIS A 825 -40.53 14.74 6.14
C HIS A 825 -41.43 13.50 6.05
N LEU A 826 -42.71 13.67 6.40
CA LEU A 826 -43.77 12.70 6.20
C LEU A 826 -44.89 13.40 5.44
N ASN A 827 -45.31 12.83 4.30
CA ASN A 827 -46.51 13.29 3.57
C ASN A 827 -47.80 12.83 4.26
#